data_AF-A0AAE3KU55-F1
#
_entry.id   AF-A0AAE3KU55-F1
#
_cell.length_a   1.000
_cell.length_b   1.000
_cell.length_c   1.000
_cell.angle_alpha   90.00
_cell.angle_beta   90.00
_cell.angle_gamma   90.00
#
_symmetry.space_group_name_H-M   'P 1'
#
loop_
_entity.id
_entity.type
_entity.pdbx_description
1 polymer ?
#
loop_
_entity_poly.entity_id
_entity_poly.type
_entity_poly.pdbx_seq_one_letter_code
_entity_poly.pdbx_strand_id
1 'polypeptide(L)'
;MQTIQLPAKIDKVKVYATGATITRIAEFSEISNGEVPEEVEIAGLPLALDDSSVRVRIESDGNRETIIPTDIRIGLTVAPLQDTPTPPAEEEIRQGKIEVQQLVDRIGLINNEITLIYKLNVPDRPHGEEGKAPPPSPIAARLAIANFQDEQIRAKLQEKQETEENLRKAKEHLENLQQKQQQASSAKEVQPHELRKTAIVRLSYEGDRTIVGQRLLIEYFVPGARWTPSYVCHLDSASNTAAIAIRALICQRTGEDWCGVSLELSTAQPMAWCELPELPSLRIGQNQPLVKKSGWRIPPVGVELLFEDYDRQKQAAVYGLSKRDFSVNLQAVKVPSFPNLKLDFSFPDEKISDKFVKTQDFQIFSSQSLNIPTSAGSVSNKVAERVRARKEISQKSLDGNTGESVWQERLSPMGSLPFDTNSFLCPKPEQLLDDNDISRFNFFTYSLMELAEVGNLTNRGKLSIRQQNEIYQETLKRQGITVTLDLLQIMQNAVSYSQQSLSVNLPPGGINVRRVAGSFDYAYNADGRVDVPSDMQFHSVALTSQSTKVDMRYIVVPREDTNVFRIAQLYNPLQAPLLSGAVDVYVNGEYILSTNIPTVPPKGQMELGLGVEQAIKVARNVTDQEVRSSQSLVSLNEMRHTIAINIANRLPKEAQIEVRERIPLPQDGAKVDVEIGNVSPNWEKYEQNERSAPIQGGYRWQIKVPGGQEIKLSAEYKIKTFVDSEVIGGNRRE
;
A
#
# COMPACT_ATOMS: atom_id res chain seq x y z
N MET A 1 15.14 34.71 -23.67
CA MET A 1 14.43 33.41 -23.67
C MET A 1 13.48 33.45 -22.50
N GLN A 2 12.18 33.48 -22.79
CA GLN A 2 11.14 33.53 -21.76
C GLN A 2 10.61 32.10 -21.62
N THR A 3 11.10 31.38 -20.61
CA THR A 3 10.54 30.08 -20.23
C THR A 3 9.16 30.34 -19.65
N ILE A 4 8.14 29.65 -20.15
CA ILE A 4 6.77 29.82 -19.67
C ILE A 4 6.32 28.59 -18.90
N GLN A 5 5.79 28.79 -17.70
CA GLN A 5 5.27 27.69 -16.89
C GLN A 5 3.94 27.20 -17.45
N LEU A 6 3.83 25.89 -17.69
CA LEU A 6 2.63 25.21 -18.17
C LEU A 6 2.08 24.28 -17.10
N PRO A 7 0.89 24.57 -16.54
CA PRO A 7 0.23 23.66 -15.62
C PRO A 7 -0.07 22.34 -16.34
N ALA A 8 0.21 21.24 -15.64
CA ALA A 8 -0.02 19.89 -16.14
C ALA A 8 -0.76 19.08 -15.09
N LYS A 9 -1.86 18.43 -15.48
CA LYS A 9 -2.66 17.55 -14.62
C LYS A 9 -2.34 16.09 -14.92
N ILE A 10 -2.37 15.23 -13.92
CA ILE A 10 -2.23 13.79 -14.12
C ILE A 10 -3.46 13.29 -14.86
N ASP A 11 -3.26 12.60 -15.98
CA ASP A 11 -4.36 12.02 -16.77
C ASP A 11 -4.38 10.50 -16.73
N LYS A 12 -3.21 9.87 -16.86
CA LYS A 12 -3.08 8.40 -16.89
C LYS A 12 -1.99 7.94 -15.93
N VAL A 13 -2.25 6.84 -15.24
CA VAL A 13 -1.27 6.18 -14.37
C VAL A 13 -1.21 4.69 -14.71
N LYS A 14 0.01 4.19 -14.95
CA LYS A 14 0.29 2.77 -15.13
C LYS A 14 1.08 2.24 -13.95
N VAL A 15 0.46 1.40 -13.10
CA VAL A 15 1.08 0.85 -11.89
C VAL A 15 1.67 -0.52 -12.18
N TYR A 16 2.94 -0.71 -11.84
CA TYR A 16 3.65 -1.98 -11.99
C TYR A 16 3.68 -2.74 -10.67
N ALA A 17 4.27 -3.94 -10.66
CA ALA A 17 4.54 -4.66 -9.42
C ALA A 17 5.36 -3.81 -8.42
N THR A 18 6.22 -2.92 -8.93
CA THR A 18 6.99 -1.94 -8.17
C THR A 18 7.12 -0.63 -8.96
N GLY A 19 6.59 0.46 -8.43
CA GLY A 19 6.57 1.78 -9.05
C GLY A 19 5.39 2.00 -10.00
N ALA A 20 5.29 3.22 -10.52
CA ALA A 20 4.28 3.60 -11.49
C ALA A 20 4.87 4.54 -12.55
N THR A 21 4.36 4.44 -13.77
CA THR A 21 4.53 5.46 -14.80
C THR A 21 3.34 6.40 -14.74
N ILE A 22 3.60 7.70 -14.63
CA ILE A 22 2.60 8.76 -14.57
C ILE A 22 2.68 9.55 -15.87
N THR A 23 1.52 9.83 -16.46
CA THR A 23 1.38 10.68 -17.63
C THR A 23 0.57 11.92 -17.24
N ARG A 24 1.18 13.10 -17.37
CA ARG A 24 0.49 14.38 -17.22
C ARG A 24 0.22 15.01 -18.58
N ILE A 25 -0.93 15.67 -18.68
CA ILE A 25 -1.35 16.43 -19.86
C ILE A 25 -1.32 17.91 -19.52
N ALA A 26 -0.75 18.69 -20.43
CA ALA A 26 -0.58 20.12 -20.32
C ALA A 26 -1.12 20.78 -21.60
N GLU A 27 -2.10 21.68 -21.46
CA GLU A 27 -2.83 22.27 -22.60
C GLU A 27 -2.27 23.64 -22.97
N PHE A 28 -1.76 23.80 -24.20
CA PHE A 28 -1.13 25.06 -24.64
C PHE A 28 -2.10 26.27 -24.69
N SER A 29 -3.41 26.02 -24.75
CA SER A 29 -4.45 27.04 -24.72
C SER A 29 -4.44 27.89 -23.44
N GLU A 30 -3.85 27.39 -22.35
CA GLU A 30 -3.79 28.09 -21.07
C GLU A 30 -2.70 29.18 -21.01
N ILE A 31 -1.80 29.25 -22.01
CA ILE A 31 -0.62 30.12 -21.95
C ILE A 31 -0.57 31.18 -23.06
N SER A 32 -0.94 30.83 -24.29
CA SER A 32 -0.53 31.63 -25.43
C SER A 32 -1.66 32.48 -26.02
N ASN A 33 -1.39 33.78 -26.23
CA ASN A 33 -2.10 34.66 -27.18
C ASN A 33 -1.94 34.21 -28.66
N GLY A 34 -1.76 32.91 -28.92
CA GLY A 34 -1.57 32.33 -30.25
C GLY A 34 -0.11 32.25 -30.76
N GLU A 35 0.91 32.36 -29.90
CA GLU A 35 2.33 32.11 -30.27
C GLU A 35 2.94 30.93 -29.50
N VAL A 36 3.77 30.11 -30.20
CA VAL A 36 4.53 28.99 -29.59
C VAL A 36 5.70 29.51 -28.75
N PRO A 37 5.78 29.19 -27.45
CA PRO A 37 6.96 29.50 -26.64
C PRO A 37 8.15 28.62 -27.03
N GLU A 38 9.37 29.18 -26.94
CA GLU A 38 10.61 28.44 -27.20
C GLU A 38 10.91 27.40 -26.12
N GLU A 39 10.56 27.70 -24.87
CA GLU A 39 10.74 26.82 -23.71
C GLU A 39 9.51 26.83 -22.81
N VAL A 40 9.14 25.64 -22.35
CA VAL A 40 8.03 25.42 -21.43
C VAL A 40 8.53 24.73 -20.17
N GLU A 41 8.07 25.16 -19.01
CA GLU A 41 8.38 24.56 -17.72
C GLU A 41 7.16 23.83 -17.14
N ILE A 42 7.32 22.55 -16.82
CA ILE A 42 6.33 21.75 -16.09
C ILE A 42 6.83 21.54 -14.67
N ALA A 43 6.28 22.31 -13.75
CA ALA A 43 6.67 22.31 -12.35
C ALA A 43 5.91 21.26 -11.51
N GLY A 44 6.38 21.06 -10.27
CA GLY A 44 5.70 20.25 -9.28
C GLY A 44 5.82 18.74 -9.50
N LEU A 45 6.89 18.28 -10.15
CA LEU A 45 7.17 16.85 -10.32
C LEU A 45 7.77 16.27 -9.01
N PRO A 46 7.52 14.99 -8.70
CA PRO A 46 8.07 14.36 -7.51
C PRO A 46 9.58 14.40 -7.47
N LEU A 47 10.15 14.61 -6.28
CA LEU A 47 11.59 14.55 -6.10
C LEU A 47 12.15 13.14 -6.31
N ALA A 48 11.34 12.11 -6.06
CA ALA A 48 11.69 10.68 -6.21
C ALA A 48 11.62 10.17 -7.66
N LEU A 49 11.10 10.97 -8.60
CA LEU A 49 11.08 10.71 -10.04
C LEU A 49 12.45 10.24 -10.56
N ASP A 50 12.46 9.24 -11.43
CA ASP A 50 13.66 8.90 -12.19
C ASP A 50 13.85 9.83 -13.40
N ASP A 51 14.93 10.61 -13.40
CA ASP A 51 15.24 11.59 -14.44
C ASP A 51 15.41 10.94 -15.83
N SER A 52 15.93 9.71 -15.88
CA SER A 52 16.16 8.97 -17.13
C SER A 52 14.87 8.45 -17.78
N SER A 53 13.76 8.45 -17.04
CA SER A 53 12.46 7.97 -17.48
C SER A 53 11.60 9.03 -18.16
N VAL A 54 11.97 10.31 -18.05
CA VAL A 54 11.13 11.42 -18.54
C VAL A 54 11.06 11.40 -20.07
N ARG A 55 9.85 11.39 -20.62
CA ARG A 55 9.56 11.45 -22.05
C ARG A 55 8.50 12.51 -22.29
N VAL A 56 8.61 13.23 -23.40
CA VAL A 56 7.63 14.24 -23.81
C VAL A 56 7.14 13.91 -25.21
N ARG A 57 5.82 14.00 -25.41
CA ARG A 57 5.15 13.81 -26.69
C ARG A 57 4.11 14.92 -26.87
N ILE A 58 3.84 15.28 -28.11
CA ILE A 58 2.78 16.22 -28.47
C ILE A 58 1.67 15.42 -29.16
N GLU A 59 0.44 15.58 -28.68
CA GLU A 59 -0.76 15.09 -29.37
C GLU A 59 -1.48 16.28 -30.02
N SER A 60 -1.97 16.08 -31.24
CA SER A 60 -2.72 17.07 -32.00
C SER A 60 -4.05 16.46 -32.46
N ASP A 61 -5.14 17.21 -32.31
CA ASP A 61 -6.49 16.80 -32.74
C ASP A 61 -6.68 16.84 -34.29
N GLY A 62 -5.59 16.76 -35.09
CA GLY A 62 -5.64 16.70 -36.55
C GLY A 62 -4.27 16.70 -37.24
N ASN A 63 -4.26 16.57 -38.58
CA ASN A 63 -3.04 16.50 -39.41
C ASN A 63 -2.45 17.90 -39.70
N ARG A 64 -2.19 18.71 -38.65
CA ARG A 64 -1.69 20.09 -38.76
C ARG A 64 -0.27 20.22 -38.19
N GLU A 65 0.41 21.28 -38.63
CA GLU A 65 1.73 21.76 -38.22
C GLU A 65 2.04 21.42 -36.75
N THR A 66 3.01 20.52 -36.56
CA THR A 66 3.25 19.84 -35.28
C THR A 66 4.38 20.50 -34.52
N ILE A 67 4.13 20.86 -33.26
CA ILE A 67 5.18 21.27 -32.33
C ILE A 67 6.04 20.03 -32.01
N ILE A 68 7.36 20.17 -32.09
CA ILE A 68 8.30 19.09 -31.83
C ILE A 68 9.13 19.44 -30.58
N PRO A 69 9.15 18.58 -29.55
CA PRO A 69 10.06 18.74 -28.42
C PRO A 69 11.48 18.38 -28.87
N THR A 70 12.44 19.29 -28.68
CA THR A 70 13.82 19.13 -29.14
C THR A 70 14.80 18.77 -28.03
N ASP A 71 14.58 19.29 -26.83
CA ASP A 71 15.43 19.05 -25.65
C ASP A 71 14.57 18.98 -24.38
N ILE A 72 14.98 18.15 -23.43
CA ILE A 72 14.30 17.99 -22.14
C ILE A 72 15.37 18.07 -21.05
N ARG A 73 15.18 18.99 -20.09
CA ARG A 73 16.08 19.16 -18.94
C ARG A 73 15.29 19.04 -17.65
N ILE A 74 15.80 18.25 -16.72
CA ILE A 74 15.24 18.15 -15.38
C ILE A 74 15.97 19.12 -14.46
N GLY A 75 15.22 20.05 -13.90
CA GLY A 75 15.68 21.00 -12.90
C GLY A 75 15.10 20.70 -11.52
N LEU A 76 15.56 21.48 -10.55
CA LEU A 76 15.00 21.54 -9.21
C LEU A 76 14.30 22.88 -9.04
N THR A 77 13.11 22.85 -8.47
CA THR A 77 12.34 24.04 -8.13
C THR A 77 11.90 23.95 -6.67
N VAL A 78 11.77 25.12 -6.05
CA VAL A 78 11.19 25.26 -4.72
C VAL A 78 9.86 25.95 -4.95
N ALA A 79 8.75 25.25 -4.68
CA ALA A 79 7.44 25.84 -4.90
C ALA A 79 7.33 27.16 -4.10
N PRO A 80 6.95 28.29 -4.73
CA PRO A 80 6.66 29.51 -3.99
C PRO A 80 5.48 29.26 -3.06
N LEU A 81 5.33 30.05 -1.98
CA LEU A 81 4.08 30.11 -1.23
C LEU A 81 2.97 30.48 -2.22
N GLN A 82 2.21 29.49 -2.67
CA GLN A 82 0.89 29.73 -3.22
C GLN A 82 -0.07 29.69 -2.05
N ASP A 83 -1.03 30.61 -2.02
CA ASP A 83 -2.22 30.53 -1.18
C ASP A 83 -2.99 29.27 -1.58
N THR A 84 -2.52 28.10 -1.12
CA THR A 84 -3.33 26.89 -1.14
C THR A 84 -4.63 27.26 -0.44
N PRO A 85 -5.81 26.94 -1.00
CA PRO A 85 -7.06 27.13 -0.30
C PRO A 85 -6.89 26.45 1.06
N THR A 86 -6.89 27.25 2.11
CA THR A 86 -6.71 26.76 3.46
C THR A 86 -7.75 25.65 3.63
N PRO A 87 -7.36 24.42 4.01
CA PRO A 87 -8.34 23.41 4.35
C PRO A 87 -9.33 24.03 5.35
N PRO A 88 -10.61 23.62 5.36
CA PRO A 88 -11.56 24.13 6.34
C PRO A 88 -10.89 24.08 7.70
N ALA A 89 -10.80 25.22 8.37
CA ALA A 89 -9.93 25.37 9.52
C ALA A 89 -10.24 24.25 10.53
N GLU A 90 -9.24 23.77 11.25
CA GLU A 90 -9.46 22.78 12.33
C GLU A 90 -10.56 23.26 13.30
N GLU A 91 -10.73 24.59 13.39
CA GLU A 91 -11.85 25.29 14.02
C GLU A 91 -13.23 24.95 13.45
N GLU A 92 -13.44 24.93 12.13
CA GLU A 92 -14.73 24.62 11.51
C GLU A 92 -15.15 23.17 11.77
N ILE A 93 -14.19 22.23 11.72
CA ILE A 93 -14.45 20.82 12.06
C ILE A 93 -14.73 20.68 13.56
N ARG A 94 -14.05 21.45 14.40
CA ARG A 94 -14.33 21.51 15.85
C ARG A 94 -15.73 22.05 16.10
N GLN A 95 -16.15 23.12 15.43
CA GLN A 95 -17.51 23.65 15.52
C GLN A 95 -18.56 22.64 15.06
N GLY A 96 -18.34 21.97 13.92
CA GLY A 96 -19.25 20.92 13.43
C GLY A 96 -19.37 19.73 14.39
N LYS A 97 -18.28 19.33 15.06
CA LYS A 97 -18.34 18.30 16.12
C LYS A 97 -19.14 18.75 17.34
N ILE A 98 -18.95 19.99 17.77
CA ILE A 98 -19.69 20.59 18.89
C ILE A 98 -21.18 20.66 18.55
N GLU A 99 -21.54 21.09 17.34
CA GLU A 99 -22.93 21.17 16.88
C GLU A 99 -23.62 19.80 16.89
N VAL A 100 -22.96 18.77 16.34
CA VAL A 100 -23.48 17.39 16.38
C VAL A 100 -23.70 16.93 17.82
N GLN A 101 -22.77 17.20 18.72
CA GLN A 101 -22.89 16.81 20.12
C GLN A 101 -24.07 17.53 20.82
N GLN A 102 -24.23 18.83 20.58
CA GLN A 102 -25.33 19.62 21.15
C GLN A 102 -26.71 19.09 20.71
N LEU A 103 -26.84 18.69 19.44
CA LEU A 103 -28.08 18.13 18.91
C LEU A 103 -28.38 16.74 19.49
N VAL A 104 -27.36 15.90 19.68
CA VAL A 104 -27.50 14.59 20.36
C VAL A 104 -27.95 14.79 21.81
N ASP A 105 -27.32 15.71 22.54
CA ASP A 105 -27.67 16.01 23.93
C ASP A 105 -29.11 16.55 24.03
N ARG A 106 -29.53 17.38 23.07
CA ARG A 106 -30.91 17.90 22.98
C ARG A 106 -31.94 16.79 22.80
N ILE A 107 -31.67 15.84 21.91
CA ILE A 107 -32.55 14.66 21.72
C ILE A 107 -32.63 13.84 23.02
N GLY A 108 -31.52 13.69 23.73
CA GLY A 108 -31.49 13.05 25.05
C GLY A 108 -32.40 13.74 26.08
N LEU A 109 -32.36 15.08 26.14
CA LEU A 109 -33.23 15.87 27.01
C LEU A 109 -34.71 15.72 26.64
N ILE A 110 -35.06 15.79 25.35
CA ILE A 110 -36.46 15.64 24.91
C ILE A 110 -37.00 14.24 25.25
N ASN A 111 -36.21 13.18 25.10
CA ASN A 111 -36.62 11.83 25.50
C ASN A 111 -36.87 11.73 27.02
N ASN A 112 -36.07 12.42 27.83
CA ASN A 112 -36.29 12.50 29.28
C ASN A 112 -37.58 13.28 29.61
N GLU A 113 -37.84 14.40 28.94
CA GLU A 113 -39.07 15.18 29.09
C GLU A 113 -40.31 14.36 28.71
N ILE A 114 -40.28 13.65 27.59
CA ILE A 114 -41.35 12.72 27.18
C ILE A 114 -41.58 11.64 28.25
N THR A 115 -40.50 11.08 28.80
CA THR A 115 -40.57 10.07 29.87
C THR A 115 -41.19 10.63 31.14
N LEU A 116 -40.88 11.88 31.50
CA LEU A 116 -41.49 12.56 32.65
C LEU A 116 -42.99 12.82 32.43
N ILE A 117 -43.38 13.21 31.21
CA ILE A 117 -44.78 13.41 30.84
C ILE A 117 -45.56 12.09 30.87
N TYR A 118 -44.96 10.98 30.44
CA TYR A 118 -45.58 9.65 30.57
C TYR A 118 -45.78 9.22 32.03
N LYS A 119 -44.94 9.69 32.96
CA LYS A 119 -45.07 9.40 34.40
C LYS A 119 -46.19 10.20 35.07
N LEU A 120 -46.78 11.20 34.41
CA LEU A 120 -47.96 11.89 34.91
C LEU A 120 -49.14 10.91 34.91
N ASN A 121 -49.51 10.42 36.09
CA ASN A 121 -50.58 9.45 36.25
C ASN A 121 -51.94 10.14 36.19
N VAL A 122 -52.80 9.73 35.27
CA VAL A 122 -54.23 10.10 35.31
C VAL A 122 -54.88 9.21 36.36
N PRO A 123 -55.41 9.76 37.47
CA PRO A 123 -55.98 8.93 38.52
C PRO A 123 -57.11 8.06 37.97
N ASP A 124 -57.13 6.80 38.40
CA ASP A 124 -58.17 5.83 38.06
C ASP A 124 -59.54 6.32 38.52
N ARG A 125 -60.58 5.82 37.85
CA ARG A 125 -61.95 6.11 38.28
C ARG A 125 -62.12 5.53 39.69
N PRO A 126 -62.54 6.33 40.69
CA PRO A 126 -62.82 5.78 42.01
C PRO A 126 -63.89 4.68 41.89
N HIS A 127 -63.58 3.50 42.44
CA HIS A 127 -64.48 2.35 42.39
C HIS A 127 -65.61 2.55 43.40
N GLY A 128 -66.85 2.23 43.01
CA GLY A 128 -67.99 2.28 43.92
C GLY A 128 -67.97 1.09 44.87
N GLU A 129 -68.32 1.29 46.14
CA GLU A 129 -68.59 0.20 47.07
C GLU A 129 -69.92 -0.47 46.74
N GLU A 130 -69.99 -1.80 46.86
CA GLU A 130 -71.18 -2.59 46.53
C GLU A 130 -72.39 -2.15 47.39
N GLY A 131 -73.47 -1.68 46.74
CA GLY A 131 -74.67 -1.16 47.40
C GLY A 131 -74.71 0.35 47.68
N LYS A 132 -73.66 1.13 47.36
CA LYS A 132 -73.66 2.60 47.46
C LYS A 132 -73.60 3.28 46.10
N ALA A 133 -74.19 4.48 46.00
CA ALA A 133 -74.07 5.28 44.79
C ALA A 133 -72.59 5.63 44.50
N PRO A 134 -72.10 5.49 43.25
CA PRO A 134 -70.71 5.73 42.93
C PRO A 134 -70.33 7.21 43.19
N PRO A 135 -69.11 7.48 43.70
CA PRO A 135 -68.67 8.85 43.97
C PRO A 135 -68.60 9.69 42.68
N PRO A 136 -68.90 11.00 42.75
CA PRO A 136 -68.81 11.88 41.59
C PRO A 136 -67.37 11.94 41.07
N SER A 137 -67.16 11.51 39.82
CA SER A 137 -65.88 11.60 39.12
C SER A 137 -65.81 12.92 38.37
N PRO A 138 -64.83 13.82 38.64
CA PRO A 138 -64.63 15.03 37.83
C PRO A 138 -64.08 14.67 36.43
N ILE A 139 -64.98 14.28 35.52
CA ILE A 139 -64.63 13.85 34.15
C ILE A 139 -63.86 14.96 33.42
N ALA A 140 -64.28 16.21 33.58
CA ALA A 140 -63.63 17.36 32.96
C ALA A 140 -62.15 17.52 33.40
N ALA A 141 -61.84 17.27 34.67
CA ALA A 141 -60.46 17.39 35.18
C ALA A 141 -59.57 16.25 34.68
N ARG A 142 -60.10 15.02 34.61
CA ARG A 142 -59.35 13.87 34.07
C ARG A 142 -59.10 14.00 32.58
N LEU A 143 -60.10 14.46 31.82
CA LEU A 143 -59.98 14.76 30.39
C LEU A 143 -58.96 15.89 30.15
N ALA A 144 -58.94 16.92 31.00
CA ALA A 144 -57.97 18.01 30.89
C ALA A 144 -56.52 17.53 31.08
N ILE A 145 -56.25 16.62 32.03
CA ILE A 145 -54.91 16.05 32.23
C ILE A 145 -54.51 15.15 31.07
N ALA A 146 -55.43 14.31 30.56
CA ALA A 146 -55.18 13.46 29.41
C ALA A 146 -54.92 14.28 28.12
N ASN A 147 -55.74 15.29 27.86
CA ASN A 147 -55.56 16.19 26.72
C ASN A 147 -54.25 16.99 26.83
N PHE A 148 -53.89 17.46 28.03
CA PHE A 148 -52.63 18.13 28.29
C PHE A 148 -51.45 17.19 28.03
N GLN A 149 -51.52 15.95 28.51
CA GLN A 149 -50.50 14.93 28.26
C GLN A 149 -50.34 14.68 26.74
N ASP A 150 -51.44 14.48 26.02
CA ASP A 150 -51.43 14.27 24.57
C ASP A 150 -50.87 15.47 23.80
N GLU A 151 -51.26 16.69 24.18
CA GLU A 151 -50.79 17.93 23.54
C GLU A 151 -49.29 18.14 23.77
N GLN A 152 -48.81 17.96 25.00
CA GLN A 152 -47.39 18.09 25.34
C GLN A 152 -46.54 16.99 24.68
N ILE A 153 -47.03 15.75 24.62
CA ILE A 153 -46.34 14.66 23.92
C ILE A 153 -46.24 14.96 22.43
N ARG A 154 -47.33 15.39 21.79
CA ARG A 154 -47.31 15.74 20.36
C ARG A 154 -46.32 16.88 20.07
N ALA A 155 -46.32 17.92 20.88
CA ALA A 155 -45.38 19.03 20.76
C ALA A 155 -43.92 18.56 20.90
N LYS A 156 -43.63 17.70 21.89
CA LYS A 156 -42.28 17.15 22.11
C LYS A 156 -41.84 16.18 21.01
N LEU A 157 -42.75 15.41 20.43
CA LEU A 157 -42.46 14.55 19.29
C LEU A 157 -42.15 15.35 18.03
N GLN A 158 -42.86 16.45 17.78
CA GLN A 158 -42.55 17.36 16.68
C GLN A 158 -41.16 18.01 16.87
N GLU A 159 -40.88 18.53 18.06
CA GLU A 159 -39.57 19.10 18.40
C GLU A 159 -38.43 18.08 18.22
N LYS A 160 -38.68 16.81 18.59
CA LYS A 160 -37.73 15.71 18.37
C LYS A 160 -37.46 15.47 16.89
N GLN A 161 -38.50 15.40 16.05
CA GLN A 161 -38.35 15.20 14.61
C GLN A 161 -37.56 16.33 13.95
N GLU A 162 -37.83 17.58 14.32
CA GLU A 162 -37.08 18.75 13.83
C GLU A 162 -35.60 18.69 14.25
N THR A 163 -35.33 18.30 15.50
CA THR A 163 -33.95 18.15 16.01
C THR A 163 -33.20 16.98 15.34
N GLU A 164 -33.88 15.87 15.06
CA GLU A 164 -33.32 14.71 14.35
C GLU A 164 -32.94 15.06 12.89
N GLU A 165 -33.75 15.85 12.20
CA GLU A 165 -33.44 16.33 10.85
C GLU A 165 -32.26 17.30 10.85
N ASN A 166 -32.15 18.18 11.85
CA ASN A 166 -30.99 19.05 12.01
C ASN A 166 -29.72 18.25 12.32
N LEU A 167 -29.83 17.18 13.14
CA LEU A 167 -28.72 16.27 13.41
C LEU A 167 -28.24 15.57 12.14
N ARG A 168 -29.16 15.17 11.25
CA ARG A 168 -28.81 14.57 9.95
C ARG A 168 -28.02 15.55 9.09
N LYS A 169 -28.49 16.79 8.95
CA LYS A 169 -27.80 17.84 8.19
C LYS A 169 -26.43 18.20 8.76
N ALA A 170 -26.32 18.32 10.09
CA ALA A 170 -25.05 18.61 10.76
C ALA A 170 -24.03 17.47 10.59
N LYS A 171 -24.48 16.20 10.62
CA LYS A 171 -23.63 15.04 10.33
C LYS A 171 -23.16 15.02 8.88
N GLU A 172 -24.05 15.26 7.92
CA GLU A 172 -23.69 15.37 6.49
C GLU A 172 -22.70 16.53 6.27
N HIS A 173 -22.89 17.67 6.94
CA HIS A 173 -21.96 18.79 6.87
C HIS A 173 -20.59 18.44 7.47
N LEU A 174 -20.54 17.80 8.63
CA LEU A 174 -19.30 17.34 9.26
C LEU A 174 -18.59 16.30 8.40
N GLU A 175 -19.31 15.36 7.80
CA GLU A 175 -18.76 14.36 6.88
C GLU A 175 -18.19 15.02 5.62
N ASN A 176 -18.89 15.99 5.04
CA ASN A 176 -18.38 16.77 3.92
C ASN A 176 -17.13 17.59 4.29
N LEU A 177 -17.07 18.19 5.48
CA LEU A 177 -15.89 18.90 5.98
C LEU A 177 -14.71 17.94 6.20
N GLN A 178 -14.97 16.77 6.79
CA GLN A 178 -13.97 15.71 6.97
C GLN A 178 -13.49 15.14 5.64
N GLN A 179 -14.38 14.96 4.66
CA GLN A 179 -14.03 14.50 3.32
C GLN A 179 -13.21 15.55 2.59
N LYS A 180 -13.57 16.84 2.68
CA LYS A 180 -12.75 17.95 2.17
C LYS A 180 -11.38 18.00 2.84
N GLN A 181 -11.32 17.76 4.16
CA GLN A 181 -10.06 17.66 4.89
C GLN A 181 -9.23 16.46 4.43
N GLN A 182 -9.84 15.30 4.24
CA GLN A 182 -9.16 14.09 3.76
C GLN A 182 -8.66 14.24 2.33
N GLN A 183 -9.48 14.81 1.44
CA GLN A 183 -9.09 15.17 0.07
C GLN A 183 -7.98 16.23 0.04
N ALA A 184 -7.92 17.11 1.04
CA ALA A 184 -6.82 18.05 1.22
C ALA A 184 -5.58 17.44 1.91
N SER A 185 -5.66 16.22 2.46
CA SER A 185 -4.68 15.67 3.41
C SER A 185 -3.84 14.49 2.91
N SER A 186 -4.07 13.93 1.72
CA SER A 186 -3.26 12.78 1.24
C SER A 186 -1.99 13.15 0.47
N ALA A 187 -2.05 14.17 -0.39
CA ALA A 187 -0.89 14.87 -0.90
C ALA A 187 -0.47 15.83 0.20
N LYS A 188 0.25 15.28 1.18
CA LYS A 188 0.96 15.99 2.24
C LYS A 188 1.21 17.44 1.84
N GLU A 189 0.67 18.35 2.65
CA GLU A 189 1.00 19.78 2.72
C GLU A 189 2.24 20.06 1.88
N VAL A 190 2.12 20.81 0.79
CA VAL A 190 3.30 21.45 0.20
C VAL A 190 3.91 22.23 1.34
N GLN A 191 4.90 21.63 2.02
CA GLN A 191 5.59 22.35 3.06
C GLN A 191 6.17 23.55 2.33
N PRO A 192 5.92 24.78 2.79
CA PRO A 192 6.57 25.93 2.21
C PRO A 192 8.06 25.60 2.12
N HIS A 193 8.62 25.73 0.91
CA HIS A 193 10.01 25.38 0.60
C HIS A 193 10.34 23.89 0.36
N GLU A 194 9.36 23.02 0.06
CA GLU A 194 9.65 21.65 -0.35
C GLU A 194 10.31 21.62 -1.75
N LEU A 195 11.45 20.92 -1.85
CA LEU A 195 12.18 20.71 -3.09
C LEU A 195 11.38 19.78 -4.02
N ARG A 196 11.06 20.25 -5.22
CA ARG A 196 10.38 19.50 -6.28
C ARG A 196 11.27 19.45 -7.52
N LYS A 197 11.00 18.50 -8.41
CA LYS A 197 11.60 18.51 -9.75
C LYS A 197 10.73 19.32 -10.70
N THR A 198 11.36 19.85 -11.74
CA THR A 198 10.70 20.56 -12.84
C THR A 198 11.26 20.06 -14.15
N ALA A 199 10.42 19.95 -15.18
CA ALA A 199 10.87 19.59 -16.52
C ALA A 199 10.80 20.82 -17.43
N ILE A 200 11.96 21.23 -17.94
CA ILE A 200 12.09 22.30 -18.93
C ILE A 200 12.18 21.64 -20.31
N VAL A 201 11.19 21.91 -21.15
CA VAL A 201 11.05 21.34 -22.49
C VAL A 201 11.28 22.44 -23.51
N ARG A 202 12.25 22.24 -24.41
CA ARG A 202 12.47 23.14 -25.55
C ARG A 202 11.63 22.71 -26.73
N LEU A 203 10.92 23.65 -27.34
CA LEU A 203 9.99 23.39 -28.43
C LEU A 203 10.51 24.02 -29.73
N SER A 204 10.36 23.27 -30.83
CA SER A 204 10.49 23.80 -32.18
C SER A 204 9.16 23.65 -32.91
N TYR A 205 8.88 24.54 -33.86
CA TYR A 205 7.66 24.52 -34.65
C TYR A 205 8.01 24.55 -36.14
N GLU A 206 7.22 23.84 -36.94
CA GLU A 206 7.25 23.93 -38.40
C GLU A 206 5.97 24.61 -38.86
N GLY A 207 6.04 25.88 -39.29
CA GLY A 207 4.89 26.62 -39.84
C GLY A 207 4.47 27.88 -39.07
N ASP A 208 3.20 28.28 -39.20
CA ASP A 208 2.64 29.48 -38.56
C ASP A 208 2.50 29.25 -37.04
N ARG A 209 2.81 30.27 -36.23
CA ARG A 209 2.96 30.18 -34.76
C ARG A 209 1.69 29.86 -33.97
N THR A 210 0.58 29.51 -34.61
CA THR A 210 -0.73 29.43 -33.96
C THR A 210 -1.01 28.04 -33.40
N ILE A 211 -1.02 27.92 -32.06
CA ILE A 211 -1.34 26.66 -31.38
C ILE A 211 -2.85 26.58 -31.14
N VAL A 212 -3.54 25.68 -31.86
CA VAL A 212 -4.94 25.35 -31.57
C VAL A 212 -5.10 23.83 -31.48
N GLY A 213 -5.56 23.33 -30.33
CA GLY A 213 -5.90 21.92 -30.14
C GLY A 213 -4.70 20.96 -30.06
N GLN A 214 -3.52 21.44 -29.63
CA GLN A 214 -2.36 20.59 -29.31
C GLN A 214 -2.22 20.46 -27.79
N ARG A 215 -1.76 19.30 -27.32
CA ARG A 215 -1.52 19.01 -25.91
C ARG A 215 -0.14 18.40 -25.73
N LEU A 216 0.56 18.79 -24.67
CA LEU A 216 1.84 18.23 -24.29
C LEU A 216 1.63 17.12 -23.26
N LEU A 217 2.09 15.92 -23.58
CA LEU A 217 2.09 14.76 -22.70
C LEU A 217 3.50 14.57 -22.15
N ILE A 218 3.65 14.65 -20.83
CA ILE A 218 4.88 14.29 -20.14
C ILE A 218 4.66 12.98 -19.39
N GLU A 219 5.52 12.01 -19.67
CA GLU A 219 5.50 10.67 -19.08
C GLU A 219 6.76 10.46 -18.26
N TYR A 220 6.62 9.89 -17.07
CA TYR A 220 7.74 9.62 -16.18
C TYR A 220 7.47 8.50 -15.20
N PHE A 221 8.53 7.85 -14.72
CA PHE A 221 8.48 6.79 -13.73
C PHE A 221 8.80 7.34 -12.33
N VAL A 222 7.98 6.95 -11.35
CA VAL A 222 8.21 7.21 -9.93
C VAL A 222 8.20 5.87 -9.19
N PRO A 223 9.21 5.60 -8.35
CA PRO A 223 9.13 4.47 -7.43
C PRO A 223 7.99 4.68 -6.42
N GLY A 224 7.69 3.68 -5.61
CA GLY A 224 6.80 3.88 -4.47
C GLY A 224 5.31 3.69 -4.75
N ALA A 225 4.94 2.99 -5.82
CA ALA A 225 3.61 2.39 -5.95
C ALA A 225 3.71 0.86 -6.01
N ARG A 226 2.65 0.16 -5.61
CA ARG A 226 2.50 -1.28 -5.81
C ARG A 226 1.04 -1.67 -5.78
N TRP A 227 0.73 -2.87 -6.26
CA TRP A 227 -0.62 -3.41 -6.23
C TRP A 227 -0.64 -4.93 -5.95
N THR A 228 -1.79 -5.42 -5.49
CA THR A 228 -2.11 -6.85 -5.39
C THR A 228 -3.52 -7.11 -5.90
N PRO A 229 -3.78 -8.22 -6.63
CA PRO A 229 -5.12 -8.59 -7.05
C PRO A 229 -5.97 -9.03 -5.85
N SER A 230 -7.27 -8.80 -5.95
CA SER A 230 -8.31 -9.35 -5.09
C SER A 230 -9.54 -9.64 -5.94
N TYR A 231 -10.26 -10.72 -5.65
CA TYR A 231 -11.35 -11.19 -6.49
C TYR A 231 -12.65 -11.29 -5.70
N VAL A 232 -13.76 -11.06 -6.38
CA VAL A 232 -15.09 -11.37 -5.87
C VAL A 232 -15.79 -12.27 -6.88
N CYS A 233 -16.26 -13.43 -6.42
CA CYS A 233 -16.97 -14.40 -7.24
C CYS A 233 -18.42 -14.47 -6.77
N HIS A 234 -19.35 -14.02 -7.61
CA HIS A 234 -20.78 -14.17 -7.37
C HIS A 234 -21.32 -15.35 -8.18
N LEU A 235 -21.66 -16.44 -7.51
CA LEU A 235 -22.26 -17.62 -8.11
C LEU A 235 -23.78 -17.57 -8.00
N ASP A 236 -24.45 -17.83 -9.12
CA ASP A 236 -25.89 -18.07 -9.18
C ASP A 236 -26.13 -19.57 -9.43
N SER A 237 -26.71 -20.21 -8.40
CA SER A 237 -27.00 -21.65 -8.41
C SER A 237 -28.20 -22.04 -9.27
N ALA A 238 -29.04 -21.08 -9.67
CA ALA A 238 -30.20 -21.32 -10.53
C ALA A 238 -29.80 -21.31 -12.01
N SER A 239 -28.96 -20.35 -12.42
CA SER A 239 -28.46 -20.25 -13.79
C SER A 239 -27.17 -21.03 -14.05
N ASN A 240 -26.51 -21.56 -13.02
CA ASN A 240 -25.18 -22.17 -13.09
C ASN A 240 -24.15 -21.23 -13.75
N THR A 241 -24.20 -19.95 -13.38
CA THR A 241 -23.25 -18.93 -13.85
C THR A 241 -22.51 -18.32 -12.66
N ALA A 242 -21.30 -17.83 -12.91
CA ALA A 242 -20.54 -17.05 -11.96
C ALA A 242 -20.04 -15.76 -12.61
N ALA A 243 -20.20 -14.64 -11.92
CA ALA A 243 -19.54 -13.39 -12.26
C ALA A 243 -18.28 -13.25 -11.42
N ILE A 244 -17.13 -13.13 -12.08
CA ILE A 244 -15.84 -12.90 -11.43
C ILE A 244 -15.47 -11.43 -11.65
N ALA A 245 -15.52 -10.67 -10.56
CA ALA A 245 -15.04 -9.30 -10.51
C ALA A 245 -13.60 -9.28 -10.01
N ILE A 246 -12.76 -8.51 -10.71
CA ILE A 246 -11.37 -8.26 -10.32
C ILE A 246 -11.30 -6.88 -9.67
N ARG A 247 -10.64 -6.84 -8.53
CA ARG A 247 -10.23 -5.63 -7.84
C ARG A 247 -8.72 -5.61 -7.73
N ALA A 248 -8.15 -4.43 -7.67
CA ALA A 248 -6.77 -4.22 -7.30
C ALA A 248 -6.72 -3.43 -6.02
N LEU A 249 -5.93 -3.92 -5.06
CA LEU A 249 -5.58 -3.16 -3.88
C LEU A 249 -4.25 -2.47 -4.18
N ILE A 250 -4.29 -1.13 -4.27
CA ILE A 250 -3.16 -0.29 -4.68
C ILE A 250 -2.68 0.50 -3.47
N CYS A 251 -1.37 0.53 -3.27
CA CYS A 251 -0.74 1.35 -2.24
C CYS A 251 0.34 2.20 -2.89
N GLN A 252 0.32 3.51 -2.66
CA GLN A 252 1.26 4.43 -3.28
C GLN A 252 1.74 5.52 -2.32
N ARG A 253 2.95 5.99 -2.60
CA ARG A 253 3.66 7.08 -1.92
C ARG A 253 4.58 7.79 -2.91
N THR A 254 4.03 8.07 -4.09
CA THR A 254 4.73 8.75 -5.20
C THR A 254 4.96 10.23 -4.91
N GLY A 255 4.26 10.79 -3.91
CA GLY A 255 4.27 12.22 -3.59
C GLY A 255 3.25 13.02 -4.39
N GLU A 256 2.37 12.34 -5.13
CA GLU A 256 1.27 12.95 -5.89
C GLU A 256 -0.01 12.17 -5.62
N ASP A 257 -1.11 12.88 -5.40
CA ASP A 257 -2.44 12.27 -5.41
C ASP A 257 -2.89 12.06 -6.85
N TRP A 258 -3.39 10.87 -7.14
CA TRP A 258 -3.97 10.56 -8.43
C TRP A 258 -5.45 10.85 -8.33
N CYS A 259 -5.93 11.93 -8.95
CA CYS A 259 -7.34 12.33 -8.91
C CYS A 259 -7.94 12.24 -10.33
N GLY A 260 -8.98 11.44 -10.49
CA GLY A 260 -9.71 11.26 -11.75
C GLY A 260 -8.84 10.67 -12.85
N VAL A 261 -7.91 9.77 -12.54
CA VAL A 261 -6.94 9.26 -13.52
C VAL A 261 -7.44 8.01 -14.24
N SER A 262 -7.08 7.83 -15.51
CA SER A 262 -7.17 6.54 -16.18
C SER A 262 -6.11 5.60 -15.64
N LEU A 263 -6.53 4.48 -15.04
CA LEU A 263 -5.61 3.56 -14.37
C LEU A 263 -5.42 2.27 -15.17
N GLU A 264 -4.16 1.93 -15.38
CA GLU A 264 -3.71 0.65 -15.95
C GLU A 264 -2.79 -0.05 -14.95
N LEU A 265 -2.99 -1.33 -14.73
CA LEU A 265 -2.11 -2.15 -13.90
C LEU A 265 -1.32 -3.10 -14.77
N SER A 266 -0.05 -3.30 -14.45
CA SER A 266 0.82 -4.17 -15.22
C SER A 266 1.65 -5.10 -14.33
N THR A 267 1.88 -6.30 -14.84
CA THR A 267 2.82 -7.26 -14.25
C THR A 267 4.26 -7.04 -14.71
N ALA A 268 4.48 -6.13 -15.67
CA ALA A 268 5.78 -5.86 -16.26
C ALA A 268 6.78 -5.21 -15.29
N GLN A 269 8.06 -5.33 -15.62
CA GLN A 269 9.16 -4.66 -14.90
C GLN A 269 9.82 -3.62 -15.83
N PRO A 270 9.39 -2.35 -15.78
CA PRO A 270 9.83 -1.35 -16.74
C PRO A 270 11.35 -1.08 -16.66
N MET A 271 11.96 -1.30 -15.50
CA MET A 271 13.38 -1.06 -15.26
C MET A 271 14.24 -2.34 -15.23
N ALA A 272 13.67 -3.51 -15.52
CA ALA A 272 14.43 -4.75 -15.53
C ALA A 272 15.13 -4.93 -16.88
N TRP A 273 16.43 -5.22 -16.83
CA TRP A 273 17.19 -5.63 -18.00
C TRP A 273 16.80 -7.06 -18.38
N CYS A 274 16.23 -7.25 -19.57
CA CYS A 274 15.82 -8.56 -20.07
C CYS A 274 16.73 -8.94 -21.25
N GLU A 275 17.85 -9.62 -20.96
CA GLU A 275 18.71 -10.22 -21.99
C GLU A 275 18.49 -11.73 -22.06
N LEU A 276 18.64 -12.28 -23.27
CA LEU A 276 18.66 -13.73 -23.48
C LEU A 276 19.80 -14.31 -22.62
N PRO A 277 19.55 -15.25 -21.68
CA PRO A 277 20.62 -15.86 -20.92
C PRO A 277 21.60 -16.52 -21.89
N GLU A 278 22.89 -16.26 -21.70
CA GLU A 278 23.91 -16.96 -22.47
C GLU A 278 23.82 -18.47 -22.18
N LEU A 279 23.77 -19.30 -23.23
CA LEU A 279 23.77 -20.75 -23.10
C LEU A 279 25.22 -21.23 -22.94
N PRO A 280 25.68 -21.62 -21.72
CA PRO A 280 27.04 -22.12 -21.56
C PRO A 280 27.18 -23.49 -22.25
N SER A 281 28.31 -23.73 -22.90
CA SER A 281 28.65 -25.07 -23.40
C SER A 281 28.82 -26.04 -22.23
N LEU A 282 28.13 -27.18 -22.24
CA LEU A 282 28.32 -28.25 -21.26
C LEU A 282 29.62 -28.99 -21.59
N ARG A 283 30.68 -28.77 -20.81
CA ARG A 283 32.00 -29.40 -21.00
C ARG A 283 32.22 -30.47 -19.93
N ILE A 284 32.53 -31.69 -20.34
CA ILE A 284 32.89 -32.80 -19.45
C ILE A 284 34.42 -32.91 -19.45
N GLY A 285 35.05 -32.75 -18.30
CA GLY A 285 36.52 -32.75 -18.14
C GLY A 285 36.95 -32.43 -16.71
N GLN A 286 38.26 -32.30 -16.46
CA GLN A 286 38.75 -31.82 -15.16
C GLN A 286 38.24 -30.39 -14.90
N ASN A 287 37.86 -30.09 -13.66
CA ASN A 287 37.31 -28.78 -13.27
C ASN A 287 38.31 -27.67 -13.62
N GLN A 288 38.10 -27.00 -14.75
CA GLN A 288 38.87 -25.83 -15.14
C GLN A 288 38.16 -24.60 -14.58
N PRO A 289 38.85 -23.74 -13.80
CA PRO A 289 38.25 -22.51 -13.34
C PRO A 289 37.83 -21.68 -14.56
N LEU A 290 36.61 -21.15 -14.52
CA LEU A 290 36.09 -20.30 -15.59
C LEU A 290 37.11 -19.20 -15.90
N VAL A 291 37.50 -19.09 -17.17
CA VAL A 291 38.28 -17.93 -17.63
C VAL A 291 37.44 -16.70 -17.30
N LYS A 292 37.87 -15.89 -16.33
CA LYS A 292 37.19 -14.62 -16.03
C LYS A 292 37.10 -13.87 -17.34
N LYS A 293 35.87 -13.61 -17.81
CA LYS A 293 35.65 -12.63 -18.88
C LYS A 293 36.45 -11.39 -18.49
N SER A 294 37.26 -10.84 -19.39
CA SER A 294 37.91 -9.57 -19.09
C SER A 294 36.79 -8.54 -18.99
N GLY A 295 36.33 -8.31 -17.76
CA GLY A 295 35.45 -7.20 -17.46
C GLY A 295 36.14 -5.89 -17.81
N TRP A 296 35.40 -4.81 -17.65
CA TRP A 296 35.88 -3.45 -17.80
C TRP A 296 37.32 -3.32 -17.27
N ARG A 297 38.26 -3.05 -18.17
CA ARG A 297 39.64 -2.75 -17.76
C ARG A 297 39.60 -1.39 -17.11
N ILE A 298 40.23 -1.26 -15.94
CA ILE A 298 40.46 0.04 -15.33
C ILE A 298 41.11 0.91 -16.41
N PRO A 299 40.59 2.13 -16.69
CA PRO A 299 41.22 3.01 -17.66
C PRO A 299 42.70 3.15 -17.30
N PRO A 300 43.61 3.16 -18.30
CA PRO A 300 45.03 3.26 -18.02
C PRO A 300 45.31 4.45 -17.10
N VAL A 301 46.22 4.25 -16.16
CA VAL A 301 46.63 5.31 -15.23
C VAL A 301 47.07 6.53 -16.05
N GLY A 302 46.47 7.69 -15.79
CA GLY A 302 46.72 8.92 -16.55
C GLY A 302 45.71 9.24 -17.66
N VAL A 303 44.61 8.49 -17.82
CA VAL A 303 43.49 8.91 -18.69
C VAL A 303 42.91 10.26 -18.26
N GLU A 304 42.93 10.56 -16.97
CA GLU A 304 42.50 11.86 -16.41
C GLU A 304 43.32 13.03 -17.01
N LEU A 305 44.60 12.82 -17.33
CA LEU A 305 45.48 13.82 -17.95
C LEU A 305 45.01 14.21 -19.35
N LEU A 306 44.32 13.30 -20.08
CA LEU A 306 43.76 13.61 -21.40
C LEU A 306 42.56 14.57 -21.31
N PHE A 307 41.94 14.67 -20.14
CA PHE A 307 40.77 15.52 -19.89
C PHE A 307 41.10 16.76 -19.06
N GLU A 308 42.34 16.92 -18.57
CA GLU A 308 42.75 18.07 -17.76
C GLU A 308 42.42 19.40 -18.42
N ASP A 309 42.63 19.54 -19.73
CA ASP A 309 42.32 20.79 -20.43
C ASP A 309 40.81 21.03 -20.58
N TYR A 310 40.03 19.95 -20.72
CA TYR A 310 38.56 20.02 -20.70
C TYR A 310 38.05 20.42 -19.31
N ASP A 311 38.58 19.82 -18.25
CA ASP A 311 38.21 20.12 -16.87
C ASP A 311 38.64 21.53 -16.46
N ARG A 312 39.81 22.00 -16.92
CA ARG A 312 40.28 23.38 -16.71
C ARG A 312 39.38 24.38 -17.42
N GLN A 313 38.93 24.08 -18.65
CA GLN A 313 37.95 24.92 -19.37
C GLN A 313 36.57 24.90 -18.71
N LYS A 314 36.11 23.74 -18.24
CA LYS A 314 34.84 23.57 -17.53
C LYS A 314 34.86 24.32 -16.19
N GLN A 315 35.93 24.18 -15.41
CA GLN A 315 36.13 24.96 -14.18
C GLN A 315 36.23 26.46 -14.47
N ALA A 316 36.95 26.88 -15.53
CA ALA A 316 37.00 28.28 -15.93
C ALA A 316 35.63 28.83 -16.34
N ALA A 317 34.76 28.02 -16.96
CA ALA A 317 33.37 28.38 -17.25
C ALA A 317 32.52 28.51 -15.98
N VAL A 318 32.70 27.61 -15.00
CA VAL A 318 32.02 27.65 -13.69
C VAL A 318 32.47 28.85 -12.85
N TYR A 319 33.78 29.13 -12.76
CA TYR A 319 34.32 30.30 -12.07
C TYR A 319 34.06 31.62 -12.83
N GLY A 320 33.95 31.56 -14.16
CA GLY A 320 33.51 32.69 -14.99
C GLY A 320 32.03 33.06 -14.77
N LEU A 321 31.21 32.11 -14.30
CA LEU A 321 29.84 32.36 -13.85
C LEU A 321 29.77 32.88 -12.41
N SER A 322 30.71 32.49 -11.53
CA SER A 322 30.73 32.93 -10.12
C SER A 322 31.28 34.35 -9.91
N LYS A 323 31.91 34.97 -10.92
CA LYS A 323 32.46 36.33 -10.86
C LYS A 323 31.72 37.37 -11.71
N ARG A 324 30.54 37.03 -12.25
CA ARG A 324 29.63 38.01 -12.85
C ARG A 324 28.76 38.62 -11.76
N ASP A 325 29.35 39.50 -10.97
CA ASP A 325 28.59 40.57 -10.34
C ASP A 325 27.90 41.38 -11.45
N PHE A 326 26.58 41.47 -11.35
CA PHE A 326 25.79 42.43 -12.08
C PHE A 326 26.28 43.84 -11.72
N SER A 327 27.04 44.48 -12.61
CA SER A 327 27.27 45.93 -12.58
C SER A 327 27.19 46.50 -13.98
N VAL A 328 26.24 47.42 -14.16
CA VAL A 328 25.96 48.16 -15.38
C VAL A 328 27.08 49.18 -15.66
N ASN A 329 27.79 48.94 -16.75
CA ASN A 329 28.34 49.86 -17.77
C ASN A 329 28.73 51.31 -17.38
N LEU A 330 30.02 51.64 -17.51
CA LEU A 330 30.48 52.97 -17.92
C LEU A 330 31.65 52.84 -18.93
N GLN A 331 31.29 52.99 -20.20
CA GLN A 331 31.99 53.74 -21.27
C GLN A 331 33.47 53.45 -21.60
N ALA A 332 33.61 52.96 -22.85
CA ALA A 332 34.38 53.57 -23.95
C ALA A 332 35.89 53.29 -24.14
N VAL A 333 36.15 52.49 -25.20
CA VAL A 333 36.97 52.84 -26.40
C VAL A 333 38.49 52.50 -26.43
N LYS A 334 38.78 51.52 -27.32
CA LYS A 334 39.87 51.29 -28.32
C LYS A 334 41.36 51.04 -27.93
N VAL A 335 41.78 49.77 -28.16
CA VAL A 335 42.91 49.16 -28.97
C VAL A 335 44.10 50.07 -29.41
N PRO A 336 45.39 49.62 -29.59
CA PRO A 336 45.88 48.26 -29.91
C PRO A 336 47.28 47.80 -29.38
N SER A 337 47.69 46.63 -29.88
CA SER A 337 48.80 45.68 -29.69
C SER A 337 50.31 46.08 -29.70
N PHE A 338 51.07 45.35 -28.82
CA PHE A 338 52.43 44.70 -28.90
C PHE A 338 53.72 45.57 -29.08
N PRO A 339 54.97 45.09 -28.76
CA PRO A 339 55.47 43.76 -28.31
C PRO A 339 56.53 43.74 -27.15
N ASN A 340 56.86 42.53 -26.68
CA ASN A 340 58.06 42.07 -25.94
C ASN A 340 58.34 42.57 -24.50
N LEU A 341 58.11 41.71 -23.49
CA LEU A 341 59.14 41.30 -22.51
C LEU A 341 58.69 40.07 -21.69
N LYS A 342 59.64 39.18 -21.43
CA LYS A 342 59.51 37.85 -20.79
C LYS A 342 58.93 37.92 -19.37
N LEU A 343 58.01 37.02 -19.05
CA LEU A 343 57.66 36.65 -17.68
C LEU A 343 58.27 35.27 -17.40
N ASP A 344 59.42 35.27 -16.71
CA ASP A 344 60.01 34.06 -16.13
C ASP A 344 59.16 33.62 -14.94
N PHE A 345 58.55 32.44 -15.05
CA PHE A 345 58.01 31.70 -13.93
C PHE A 345 59.11 30.79 -13.39
N SER A 346 59.65 31.09 -12.21
CA SER A 346 60.55 30.19 -11.48
C SER A 346 59.88 29.71 -10.19
N PHE A 347 59.60 28.42 -10.16
CA PHE A 347 59.20 27.61 -9.01
C PHE A 347 60.29 27.64 -7.91
N PRO A 348 59.93 27.55 -6.62
CA PRO A 348 60.92 27.30 -5.58
C PRO A 348 61.23 25.80 -5.47
N ASP A 349 62.44 25.43 -5.92
CA ASP A 349 63.08 24.14 -5.61
C ASP A 349 63.97 24.25 -4.35
N GLU A 350 63.99 23.13 -3.63
CA GLU A 350 64.69 22.85 -2.38
C GLU A 350 66.22 23.01 -2.44
N LYS A 351 66.82 23.41 -1.31
CA LYS A 351 68.19 23.02 -0.93
C LYS A 351 68.24 22.59 0.54
N ILE A 352 68.15 21.27 0.72
CA ILE A 352 69.03 20.40 1.52
C ILE A 352 69.99 21.12 2.48
N SER A 353 69.85 20.82 3.78
CA SER A 353 70.98 20.82 4.71
C SER A 353 71.04 19.48 5.45
N ASP A 354 72.10 18.71 5.17
CA ASP A 354 72.48 17.48 5.86
C ASP A 354 72.90 17.75 7.30
N LYS A 355 72.16 17.21 8.29
CA LYS A 355 72.73 16.69 9.55
C LYS A 355 71.93 15.48 10.06
N PHE A 356 72.69 14.45 10.40
CA PHE A 356 72.33 13.08 10.74
C PHE A 356 71.61 12.88 12.10
N VAL A 357 70.81 11.79 12.15
CA VAL A 357 70.60 10.81 13.25
C VAL A 357 69.29 10.83 14.09
N LYS A 358 68.49 9.78 13.78
CA LYS A 358 67.74 8.81 14.62
C LYS A 358 66.33 9.14 15.17
N THR A 359 65.38 8.37 14.59
CA THR A 359 64.27 7.60 15.22
C THR A 359 63.33 8.33 16.18
N GLN A 360 62.06 8.45 15.80
CA GLN A 360 61.02 7.52 16.26
C GLN A 360 59.70 7.72 15.51
N ASP A 361 59.04 6.57 15.34
CA ASP A 361 57.81 6.25 14.61
C ASP A 361 56.62 7.17 14.84
N PHE A 362 55.80 7.38 13.80
CA PHE A 362 54.38 7.02 13.79
C PHE A 362 53.79 7.21 12.37
N GLN A 363 53.67 6.09 11.63
CA GLN A 363 52.92 6.02 10.37
C GLN A 363 51.44 5.74 10.66
N ILE A 364 50.55 6.58 10.17
CA ILE A 364 49.13 6.21 9.95
C ILE A 364 49.04 5.72 8.51
N PHE A 365 48.87 4.41 8.35
CA PHE A 365 48.62 3.74 7.08
C PHE A 365 47.17 3.96 6.64
N SER A 366 46.98 4.52 5.45
CA SER A 366 45.75 4.34 4.66
C SER A 366 45.85 3.01 3.92
N SER A 367 45.02 2.03 4.27
CA SER A 367 44.97 0.74 3.58
C SER A 367 43.90 0.75 2.48
N GLN A 368 44.32 0.67 1.23
CA GLN A 368 43.51 0.15 0.12
C GLN A 368 43.65 -1.39 0.04
N SER A 369 42.48 -2.04 0.06
CA SER A 369 42.06 -3.25 -0.66
C SER A 369 43.04 -4.40 -0.94
N LEU A 370 42.62 -5.60 -0.54
CA LEU A 370 42.84 -6.82 -1.32
C LEU A 370 41.68 -7.82 -1.08
N ASN A 371 41.07 -8.23 -2.18
CA ASN A 371 40.13 -9.34 -2.29
C ASN A 371 40.83 -10.57 -2.90
N ILE A 372 40.16 -11.74 -2.79
CA ILE A 372 40.28 -13.02 -3.53
C ILE A 372 40.90 -14.19 -2.69
N PRO A 373 40.42 -15.47 -2.73
CA PRO A 373 39.04 -16.00 -2.83
C PRO A 373 38.74 -17.37 -2.11
N THR A 374 37.46 -17.78 -2.10
CA THR A 374 36.85 -19.15 -2.19
C THR A 374 37.09 -20.33 -1.20
N SER A 375 35.93 -20.88 -0.79
CA SER A 375 35.48 -22.30 -0.71
C SER A 375 35.76 -23.20 0.51
N ALA A 376 34.64 -23.56 1.16
CA ALA A 376 34.18 -24.88 1.68
C ALA A 376 35.00 -25.68 2.72
N GLY A 377 34.33 -26.07 3.82
CA GLY A 377 34.70 -27.23 4.65
C GLY A 377 34.51 -27.02 6.16
N SER A 378 33.59 -27.78 6.76
CA SER A 378 33.19 -27.81 8.17
C SER A 378 34.33 -27.99 9.20
N VAL A 379 34.24 -27.32 10.37
CA VAL A 379 34.45 -27.82 11.76
C VAL A 379 33.92 -26.72 12.72
N SER A 380 32.76 -26.89 13.34
CA SER A 380 32.53 -27.20 14.77
C SER A 380 33.08 -26.24 15.84
N ASN A 381 32.16 -25.79 16.70
CA ASN A 381 32.31 -25.38 18.11
C ASN A 381 33.27 -24.24 18.48
N LYS A 382 32.69 -23.05 18.69
CA LYS A 382 32.83 -22.18 19.89
C LYS A 382 32.33 -20.78 19.54
N VAL A 383 31.27 -20.35 20.21
CA VAL A 383 30.92 -18.98 20.69
C VAL A 383 29.39 -18.94 20.83
N ALA A 384 28.88 -19.88 21.64
CA ALA A 384 27.53 -19.88 22.17
C ALA A 384 27.64 -19.86 23.70
N GLU A 385 28.29 -18.83 24.26
CA GLU A 385 28.49 -18.77 25.72
C GLU A 385 28.81 -17.37 26.28
N ARG A 386 28.27 -16.28 25.72
CA ARG A 386 28.54 -14.94 26.30
C ARG A 386 27.44 -13.88 26.25
N VAL A 387 26.17 -14.27 26.07
CA VAL A 387 25.02 -13.34 26.14
C VAL A 387 23.86 -13.86 27.04
N ARG A 388 24.11 -14.86 27.91
CA ARG A 388 23.08 -15.42 28.81
C ARG A 388 23.23 -15.08 30.30
N ALA A 389 23.96 -14.03 30.67
CA ALA A 389 24.09 -13.63 32.07
C ALA A 389 24.13 -12.10 32.24
N ARG A 390 22.96 -11.45 32.22
CA ARG A 390 22.64 -10.20 32.96
C ARG A 390 21.23 -9.67 32.65
N LYS A 391 20.23 -10.53 32.83
CA LYS A 391 18.84 -10.11 33.10
C LYS A 391 18.36 -11.00 34.24
N GLU A 392 17.68 -10.37 35.19
CA GLU A 392 17.17 -10.89 36.47
C GLU A 392 18.07 -10.62 37.69
N ILE A 393 17.41 -10.33 38.82
CA ILE A 393 17.85 -9.65 40.05
C ILE A 393 17.81 -8.11 39.87
N SER A 394 16.83 -7.35 40.37
CA SER A 394 16.12 -7.49 41.65
C SER A 394 14.79 -6.73 41.64
N GLN A 395 13.72 -7.41 42.05
CA GLN A 395 12.51 -6.82 42.63
C GLN A 395 12.25 -7.54 43.95
N LYS A 396 12.37 -6.83 45.09
CA LYS A 396 11.46 -6.83 46.26
C LYS A 396 12.16 -6.53 47.61
N SER A 397 11.36 -5.90 48.47
CA SER A 397 11.41 -5.78 49.95
C SER A 397 12.10 -4.52 50.50
N LEU A 398 11.39 -3.48 50.96
CA LEU A 398 10.58 -3.30 52.20
C LEU A 398 11.39 -3.23 53.51
N ASP A 399 11.30 -2.05 54.15
CA ASP A 399 11.11 -1.75 55.59
C ASP A 399 12.13 -0.82 56.29
N GLY A 400 11.60 0.18 57.03
CA GLY A 400 12.14 0.52 58.36
C GLY A 400 12.75 1.92 58.63
N ASN A 401 11.90 2.94 58.75
CA ASN A 401 11.87 4.09 59.69
C ASN A 401 13.00 4.32 60.75
N THR A 402 13.43 5.59 60.98
CA THR A 402 13.44 6.38 62.27
C THR A 402 14.56 7.46 62.44
N GLY A 403 14.19 8.64 62.97
CA GLY A 403 14.97 9.57 63.84
C GLY A 403 15.75 10.73 63.17
N GLU A 404 15.31 11.99 63.22
CA GLU A 404 15.60 13.06 64.22
C GLU A 404 17.10 13.43 64.38
N SER A 405 17.61 14.67 64.49
CA SER A 405 17.12 16.05 64.47
C SER A 405 18.34 17.03 64.61
N VAL A 406 18.14 18.32 64.27
CA VAL A 406 18.88 19.54 64.71
C VAL A 406 20.31 19.83 64.20
N TRP A 407 20.48 20.91 63.41
CA TRP A 407 21.14 22.20 63.81
C TRP A 407 20.96 23.27 62.71
N GLN A 408 20.56 24.47 63.15
CA GLN A 408 20.28 25.67 62.34
C GLN A 408 21.54 26.51 62.01
N GLU A 409 21.47 27.14 60.83
CA GLU A 409 21.91 28.50 60.45
C GLU A 409 23.35 29.01 60.73
N ARG A 410 24.14 29.26 59.66
CA ARG A 410 24.28 30.59 59.00
C ARG A 410 25.35 30.62 57.88
N LEU A 411 24.94 31.24 56.76
CA LEU A 411 25.71 32.07 55.79
C LEU A 411 26.57 31.43 54.66
N SER A 412 25.93 31.33 53.48
CA SER A 412 26.32 31.70 52.08
C SER A 412 27.72 31.35 51.51
N PRO A 413 27.83 30.91 50.23
CA PRO A 413 27.72 31.84 49.08
C PRO A 413 26.99 31.32 47.84
N MET A 414 26.78 32.25 46.90
CA MET A 414 26.13 32.15 45.60
C MET A 414 26.52 30.93 44.74
N GLY A 415 25.50 30.41 44.04
CA GLY A 415 25.52 30.42 42.58
C GLY A 415 25.88 29.13 41.85
N SER A 416 24.96 28.17 41.79
CA SER A 416 24.70 27.33 40.60
C SER A 416 23.45 26.49 40.84
N LEU A 417 22.34 26.81 40.19
CA LEU A 417 21.18 25.93 40.10
C LEU A 417 21.08 25.32 38.69
N PRO A 418 20.62 24.06 38.59
CA PRO A 418 20.59 23.28 37.36
C PRO A 418 19.35 23.59 36.51
N PHE A 419 19.51 23.40 35.20
CA PHE A 419 18.48 23.49 34.18
C PHE A 419 17.34 22.47 34.41
N ASP A 420 16.13 22.98 34.66
CA ASP A 420 14.88 22.22 34.54
C ASP A 420 14.33 22.39 33.11
N THR A 421 14.19 21.28 32.39
CA THR A 421 13.77 21.20 30.98
C THR A 421 12.25 21.24 30.78
N ASN A 422 11.50 21.97 31.61
CA ASN A 422 10.03 22.04 31.52
C ASN A 422 9.49 23.47 31.63
N SER A 423 9.93 24.36 30.73
CA SER A 423 9.28 25.66 30.48
C SER A 423 9.75 26.32 29.17
N PHE A 424 9.66 25.61 28.05
CA PHE A 424 9.61 26.24 26.72
C PHE A 424 8.27 25.92 26.06
N LEU A 425 7.21 26.48 26.63
CA LEU A 425 5.99 26.69 25.87
C LEU A 425 6.25 27.87 24.94
N CYS A 426 6.58 27.58 23.68
CA CYS A 426 6.39 28.54 22.60
C CYS A 426 4.91 28.97 22.62
N PRO A 427 4.59 30.28 22.64
CA PRO A 427 3.22 30.70 22.43
C PRO A 427 2.79 30.32 21.00
N LYS A 428 1.55 29.84 20.86
CA LYS A 428 0.93 29.47 19.57
C LYS A 428 0.78 30.71 18.67
N PRO A 429 0.91 30.57 17.33
CA PRO A 429 0.87 31.68 16.37
C PRO A 429 -0.57 32.04 15.96
N GLU A 430 -1.49 32.21 16.91
CA GLU A 430 -2.88 32.56 16.61
C GLU A 430 -3.40 33.63 17.58
N GLN A 431 -2.93 34.86 17.37
CA GLN A 431 -3.70 36.09 17.61
C GLN A 431 -3.21 37.10 16.55
N LEU A 432 -3.66 36.91 15.31
CA LEU A 432 -3.59 37.96 14.29
C LEU A 432 -4.45 39.12 14.79
N LEU A 433 -3.78 40.23 15.06
CA LEU A 433 -4.34 41.47 15.55
C LEU A 433 -5.25 42.08 14.48
N ASP A 434 -6.43 42.49 14.89
CA ASP A 434 -7.39 43.23 14.07
C ASP A 434 -6.79 44.59 13.69
N ASP A 435 -6.77 44.92 12.40
CA ASP A 435 -5.87 45.90 11.77
C ASP A 435 -6.20 47.38 12.04
N ASN A 436 -7.07 47.70 13.01
CA ASN A 436 -7.60 49.07 13.20
C ASN A 436 -7.62 49.61 14.64
N ASP A 437 -7.04 48.93 15.63
CA ASP A 437 -7.06 49.41 17.02
C ASP A 437 -5.73 50.06 17.45
N ILE A 438 -5.61 51.37 17.19
CA ILE A 438 -4.44 52.21 17.50
C ILE A 438 -4.18 52.32 19.02
N SER A 439 -5.08 51.82 19.88
CA SER A 439 -5.00 51.96 21.33
C SER A 439 -4.12 50.91 22.06
N ARG A 440 -3.52 49.94 21.35
CA ARG A 440 -2.74 48.83 21.95
C ARG A 440 -1.25 48.73 21.54
N PHE A 441 -0.61 49.84 21.18
CA PHE A 441 0.85 49.84 21.01
C PHE A 441 1.56 49.66 22.37
N ASN A 442 1.92 48.41 22.68
CA ASN A 442 2.78 48.06 23.81
C ASN A 442 4.21 48.55 23.52
N PHE A 443 4.88 49.20 24.48
CA PHE A 443 6.24 49.77 24.30
C PHE A 443 7.27 48.75 23.76
N PHE A 444 7.02 47.45 23.97
CA PHE A 444 7.83 46.34 23.48
C PHE A 444 7.72 46.07 21.97
N THR A 445 6.60 46.40 21.30
CA THR A 445 6.46 46.17 19.85
C THR A 445 7.17 47.21 18.99
N TYR A 446 7.50 48.39 19.53
CA TYR A 446 8.26 49.41 18.80
C TYR A 446 9.65 48.92 18.36
N SER A 447 10.29 48.09 19.19
CA SER A 447 11.61 47.49 18.88
C SER A 447 11.59 46.48 17.73
N LEU A 448 10.40 46.02 17.33
CA LEU A 448 10.18 45.07 16.24
C LEU A 448 9.76 45.77 14.94
N MET A 449 9.68 47.10 14.92
CA MET A 449 9.21 47.86 13.76
C MET A 449 10.36 48.40 12.92
N GLU A 450 10.30 48.19 11.62
CA GLU A 450 11.22 48.78 10.65
C GLU A 450 10.50 49.55 9.56
N LEU A 451 11.20 50.54 9.01
CA LEU A 451 10.79 51.25 7.81
C LEU A 451 11.03 50.36 6.59
N ALA A 452 10.08 50.34 5.66
CA ALA A 452 10.23 49.63 4.39
C ALA A 452 11.48 50.08 3.62
N GLU A 453 12.09 49.14 2.89
CA GLU A 453 13.30 49.40 2.09
C GLU A 453 13.14 50.56 1.10
N VAL A 454 14.27 51.19 0.74
CA VAL A 454 14.32 52.39 -0.11
C VAL A 454 13.62 52.19 -1.46
N GLY A 455 13.57 50.96 -1.98
CA GLY A 455 12.92 50.58 -3.24
C GLY A 455 11.41 50.29 -3.14
N ASN A 456 10.85 50.13 -1.95
CA ASN A 456 9.42 49.84 -1.75
C ASN A 456 8.61 51.13 -1.64
N LEU A 457 8.29 51.74 -2.78
CA LEU A 457 7.62 53.05 -2.87
C LEU A 457 6.22 53.07 -2.22
N THR A 458 5.52 51.94 -2.17
CA THR A 458 4.15 51.81 -1.63
C THR A 458 4.09 51.83 -0.11
N ASN A 459 5.12 51.29 0.56
CA ASN A 459 5.17 51.20 2.03
C ASN A 459 6.25 52.11 2.65
N ARG A 460 6.92 52.93 1.84
CA ARG A 460 7.93 53.88 2.31
C ARG A 460 7.36 54.86 3.32
N GLY A 461 8.02 55.00 4.48
CA GLY A 461 7.59 55.86 5.57
C GLY A 461 6.57 55.22 6.53
N LYS A 462 6.13 53.98 6.28
CA LYS A 462 5.31 53.20 7.21
C LYS A 462 6.20 52.24 8.01
N LEU A 463 5.92 52.11 9.30
CA LEU A 463 6.55 51.14 10.19
C LEU A 463 5.78 49.82 10.13
N SER A 464 6.46 48.74 9.77
CA SER A 464 5.90 47.38 9.79
C SER A 464 6.59 46.53 10.85
N ILE A 465 5.81 45.70 11.56
CA ILE A 465 6.35 44.74 12.52
C ILE A 465 7.05 43.63 11.74
N ARG A 466 8.35 43.44 12.00
CA ARG A 466 9.17 42.41 11.36
C ARG A 466 8.68 41.02 11.77
N GLN A 467 8.59 40.09 10.82
CA GLN A 467 8.26 38.71 11.18
C GLN A 467 9.45 38.07 11.91
N GLN A 468 9.20 37.31 12.98
CA GLN A 468 10.25 36.69 13.80
C GLN A 468 11.23 35.84 12.95
N ASN A 469 10.75 35.22 11.89
CA ASN A 469 11.55 34.44 10.94
C ASN A 469 12.61 35.28 10.21
N GLU A 470 12.28 36.52 9.84
CA GLU A 470 13.19 37.45 9.16
C GLU A 470 14.31 37.91 10.11
N ILE A 471 13.98 38.11 11.39
CA ILE A 471 14.97 38.41 12.44
C ILE A 471 15.95 37.24 12.60
N TYR A 472 15.45 36.00 12.62
CA TYR A 472 16.32 34.82 12.68
C TYR A 472 17.19 34.67 11.44
N GLN A 473 16.63 34.84 10.24
CA GLN A 473 17.40 34.78 9.00
C GLN A 473 18.48 35.85 8.95
N GLU A 474 18.16 37.08 9.36
CA GLU A 474 19.15 38.16 9.41
C GLU A 474 20.22 37.88 10.46
N THR A 475 19.86 37.34 11.62
CA THR A 475 20.80 36.93 12.67
C THR A 475 21.76 35.87 12.15
N LEU A 476 21.25 34.85 11.47
CA LEU A 476 22.05 33.80 10.82
C LEU A 476 22.98 34.39 9.74
N LYS A 477 22.47 35.30 8.89
CA LYS A 477 23.26 36.02 7.88
C LYS A 477 24.37 36.86 8.51
N ARG A 478 24.07 37.62 9.56
CA ARG A 478 25.04 38.46 10.30
C ARG A 478 26.10 37.62 11.01
N GLN A 479 25.72 36.45 11.51
CA GLN A 479 26.64 35.47 12.11
C GLN A 479 27.43 34.67 11.06
N GLY A 480 27.17 34.87 9.76
CA GLY A 480 27.82 34.12 8.68
C GLY A 480 27.49 32.62 8.69
N ILE A 481 26.41 32.21 9.35
CA ILE A 481 26.01 30.81 9.43
C ILE A 481 25.47 30.39 8.07
N THR A 482 26.26 29.60 7.36
CA THR A 482 25.88 29.04 6.06
C THR A 482 25.25 27.66 6.28
N VAL A 483 23.98 27.50 5.89
CA VAL A 483 23.34 26.17 5.89
C VAL A 483 23.73 25.48 4.59
N THR A 484 24.53 24.42 4.68
CA THR A 484 24.88 23.60 3.51
C THR A 484 23.81 22.53 3.34
N LEU A 485 23.17 22.50 2.17
CA LEU A 485 22.17 21.50 1.82
C LEU A 485 22.83 20.41 0.96
N ASP A 486 22.89 19.18 1.47
CA ASP A 486 23.31 18.02 0.68
C ASP A 486 22.15 17.56 -0.20
N LEU A 487 22.10 18.09 -1.43
CA LEU A 487 21.06 17.78 -2.40
C LEU A 487 21.01 16.29 -2.75
N LEU A 488 22.16 15.61 -2.81
CA LEU A 488 22.20 14.17 -3.12
C LEU A 488 21.56 13.36 -2.00
N GLN A 489 21.86 13.68 -0.74
CA GLN A 489 21.23 13.02 0.40
C GLN A 489 19.73 13.29 0.44
N ILE A 490 19.28 14.52 0.16
CA ILE A 490 17.86 14.87 0.11
C ILE A 490 17.13 14.06 -0.97
N MET A 491 17.72 13.95 -2.18
CA MET A 491 17.16 13.13 -3.26
C MET A 491 17.12 11.64 -2.91
N GLN A 492 18.19 11.09 -2.33
CA GLN A 492 18.23 9.69 -1.88
C GLN A 492 17.18 9.41 -0.80
N ASN A 493 16.99 10.35 0.14
CA ASN A 493 15.96 10.25 1.16
C ASN A 493 14.56 10.30 0.55
N ALA A 494 14.32 11.13 -0.46
CA ALA A 494 13.04 11.19 -1.16
C ALA A 494 12.71 9.87 -1.88
N VAL A 495 13.68 9.28 -2.57
CA VAL A 495 13.54 7.95 -3.19
C VAL A 495 13.26 6.88 -2.14
N SER A 496 14.03 6.86 -1.06
CA SER A 496 13.88 5.90 0.04
C SER A 496 12.51 6.03 0.72
N TYR A 497 12.06 7.26 0.95
CA TYR A 497 10.75 7.57 1.53
C TYR A 497 9.61 7.10 0.62
N SER A 498 9.73 7.32 -0.69
CA SER A 498 8.75 6.83 -1.67
C SER A 498 8.68 5.30 -1.69
N GLN A 499 9.84 4.61 -1.63
CA GLN A 499 9.92 3.15 -1.62
C GLN A 499 9.36 2.49 -0.34
N GLN A 500 9.01 3.25 0.71
CA GLN A 500 8.39 2.70 1.92
C GLN A 500 7.09 1.94 1.62
N SER A 501 6.34 2.30 0.57
CA SER A 501 5.13 1.58 0.17
C SER A 501 5.40 0.10 -0.15
N LEU A 502 6.62 -0.24 -0.60
CA LEU A 502 7.04 -1.62 -0.86
C LEU A 502 7.18 -2.46 0.41
N SER A 503 7.40 -1.81 1.57
CA SER A 503 7.54 -2.45 2.88
C SER A 503 6.23 -2.60 3.66
N VAL A 504 5.15 -1.97 3.21
CA VAL A 504 3.83 -2.10 3.84
C VAL A 504 3.40 -3.57 3.82
N ASN A 505 2.71 -4.05 4.86
CA ASN A 505 2.16 -5.41 4.84
C ASN A 505 1.07 -5.52 3.78
N LEU A 506 1.07 -6.62 3.01
CA LEU A 506 -0.02 -6.89 2.07
C LEU A 506 -1.32 -7.14 2.86
N PRO A 507 -2.49 -6.74 2.32
CA PRO A 507 -3.78 -7.12 2.88
C PRO A 507 -3.91 -8.65 3.00
N PRO A 508 -4.79 -9.18 3.87
CA PRO A 508 -4.99 -10.62 4.03
C PRO A 508 -5.20 -11.32 2.68
N GLY A 509 -4.43 -12.38 2.42
CA GLY A 509 -4.46 -13.14 1.17
C GLY A 509 -3.89 -12.42 -0.06
N GLY A 510 -3.35 -11.21 0.11
CA GLY A 510 -2.60 -10.49 -0.91
C GLY A 510 -1.26 -11.16 -1.20
N ILE A 511 -0.83 -11.07 -2.46
CA ILE A 511 0.42 -11.67 -2.91
C ILE A 511 1.22 -10.66 -3.74
N ASN A 512 2.55 -10.78 -3.70
CA ASN A 512 3.38 -9.95 -4.53
C ASN A 512 3.22 -10.39 -6.01
N VAL A 513 2.67 -9.51 -6.84
CA VAL A 513 2.39 -9.74 -8.27
C VAL A 513 3.61 -10.31 -9.00
N ARG A 514 4.82 -9.84 -8.68
CA ARG A 514 6.06 -10.32 -9.29
C ARG A 514 6.32 -11.81 -9.04
N ARG A 515 5.88 -12.36 -7.91
CA ARG A 515 6.06 -13.79 -7.61
C ARG A 515 5.10 -14.68 -8.39
N VAL A 516 3.97 -14.14 -8.84
CA VAL A 516 2.85 -14.93 -9.40
C VAL A 516 2.60 -14.71 -10.88
N ALA A 517 3.09 -13.61 -11.45
CA ALA A 517 2.94 -13.28 -12.86
C ALA A 517 3.79 -14.15 -13.82
N GLY A 518 4.82 -14.83 -13.30
CA GLY A 518 5.77 -15.57 -14.13
C GLY A 518 6.61 -14.64 -15.02
N SER A 519 6.87 -15.06 -16.25
CA SER A 519 7.67 -14.32 -17.25
C SER A 519 6.84 -13.55 -18.29
N PHE A 520 5.54 -13.36 -18.04
CA PHE A 520 4.64 -12.72 -18.98
C PHE A 520 4.15 -11.36 -18.47
N ASP A 521 4.11 -10.39 -19.39
CA ASP A 521 3.64 -9.04 -19.14
C ASP A 521 2.17 -8.92 -19.54
N TYR A 522 1.29 -8.74 -18.56
CA TYR A 522 -0.13 -8.51 -18.76
C TYR A 522 -0.52 -7.12 -18.25
N ALA A 523 -1.55 -6.56 -18.88
CA ALA A 523 -2.14 -5.28 -18.50
C ALA A 523 -3.62 -5.47 -18.12
N TYR A 524 -4.05 -4.79 -17.07
CA TYR A 524 -5.43 -4.76 -16.59
C TYR A 524 -5.87 -3.31 -16.49
N ASN A 525 -6.91 -2.93 -17.23
CA ASN A 525 -7.44 -1.58 -17.20
C ASN A 525 -8.54 -1.47 -16.14
N ALA A 526 -8.63 -0.32 -15.48
CA ALA A 526 -9.81 0.04 -14.72
C ALA A 526 -10.97 0.42 -15.65
N ASP A 527 -12.19 -0.01 -15.31
CA ASP A 527 -13.40 0.31 -16.08
C ASP A 527 -13.73 1.82 -16.10
N GLY A 528 -13.15 2.62 -15.19
CA GLY A 528 -13.40 4.06 -15.08
C GLY A 528 -12.20 4.86 -14.58
N ARG A 529 -12.38 6.19 -14.45
CA ARG A 529 -11.41 7.09 -13.81
C ARG A 529 -11.47 6.92 -12.29
N VAL A 530 -10.32 6.96 -11.64
CA VAL A 530 -10.18 6.59 -10.22
C VAL A 530 -9.34 7.60 -9.44
N ASP A 531 -9.58 7.63 -8.13
CA ASP A 531 -8.80 8.41 -7.18
C ASP A 531 -7.94 7.45 -6.34
N VAL A 532 -6.63 7.72 -6.24
CA VAL A 532 -5.70 6.97 -5.39
C VAL A 532 -4.75 7.94 -4.67
N PRO A 533 -4.97 8.19 -3.37
CA PRO A 533 -4.16 9.12 -2.59
C PRO A 533 -2.74 8.59 -2.30
N SER A 534 -1.78 9.50 -2.07
CA SER A 534 -0.37 9.21 -1.75
C SER A 534 -0.14 8.99 -0.25
N ASP A 535 -1.03 8.23 0.39
CA ASP A 535 -1.14 8.11 1.84
C ASP A 535 -0.48 6.83 2.42
N MET A 536 0.11 5.98 1.57
CA MET A 536 0.69 4.69 1.96
C MET A 536 -0.32 3.67 2.52
N GLN A 537 -1.62 3.86 2.26
CA GLN A 537 -2.67 2.89 2.55
C GLN A 537 -3.06 2.12 1.29
N PHE A 538 -3.76 0.99 1.48
CA PHE A 538 -4.28 0.19 0.39
C PHE A 538 -5.69 0.65 0.02
N HIS A 539 -5.85 1.09 -1.23
CA HIS A 539 -7.12 1.51 -1.82
C HIS A 539 -7.61 0.47 -2.81
N SER A 540 -8.88 0.11 -2.72
CA SER A 540 -9.50 -0.89 -3.60
C SER A 540 -10.05 -0.23 -4.86
N VAL A 541 -9.51 -0.61 -6.01
CA VAL A 541 -9.95 -0.16 -7.33
C VAL A 541 -10.62 -1.33 -8.07
N ALA A 542 -11.84 -1.12 -8.56
CA ALA A 542 -12.50 -2.08 -9.44
C ALA A 542 -11.86 -2.05 -10.83
N LEU A 543 -11.53 -3.22 -11.37
CA LEU A 543 -10.94 -3.33 -12.70
C LEU A 543 -11.96 -3.70 -13.75
N THR A 544 -12.49 -4.92 -13.67
CA THR A 544 -13.48 -5.45 -14.61
C THR A 544 -14.25 -6.61 -13.98
N SER A 545 -15.39 -6.96 -14.57
CA SER A 545 -16.20 -8.13 -14.18
C SER A 545 -16.62 -8.91 -15.42
N GLN A 546 -16.48 -10.24 -15.38
CA GLN A 546 -16.85 -11.12 -16.48
C GLN A 546 -17.58 -12.36 -15.98
N SER A 547 -18.56 -12.82 -16.75
CA SER A 547 -19.37 -14.00 -16.42
C SER A 547 -18.85 -15.26 -17.11
N THR A 548 -18.92 -16.39 -16.40
CA THR A 548 -18.52 -17.71 -16.88
C THR A 548 -19.55 -18.77 -16.46
N LYS A 549 -19.55 -19.90 -17.15
CA LYS A 549 -20.36 -21.06 -16.75
C LYS A 549 -19.70 -21.79 -15.59
N VAL A 550 -20.53 -22.29 -14.67
CA VAL A 550 -20.10 -23.08 -13.52
C VAL A 550 -20.60 -24.51 -13.67
N ASP A 551 -19.69 -25.47 -13.49
CA ASP A 551 -20.01 -26.87 -13.27
C ASP A 551 -19.92 -27.17 -11.77
N MET A 552 -21.06 -27.50 -11.15
CA MET A 552 -21.14 -27.78 -9.73
C MET A 552 -20.93 -29.28 -9.48
N ARG A 553 -19.88 -29.61 -8.72
CA ARG A 553 -19.53 -30.98 -8.34
C ARG A 553 -19.68 -31.19 -6.84
N TYR A 554 -20.14 -32.37 -6.47
CA TYR A 554 -20.23 -32.80 -5.07
C TYR A 554 -19.23 -33.93 -4.86
N ILE A 555 -18.27 -33.76 -3.96
CA ILE A 555 -17.20 -34.73 -3.74
C ILE A 555 -17.25 -35.20 -2.30
N VAL A 556 -17.12 -36.51 -2.08
CA VAL A 556 -17.03 -37.10 -0.74
C VAL A 556 -15.93 -38.15 -0.70
N VAL A 557 -15.25 -38.25 0.44
CA VAL A 557 -14.23 -39.27 0.72
C VAL A 557 -14.67 -40.04 1.98
N PRO A 558 -15.69 -40.93 1.88
CA PRO A 558 -16.45 -41.38 3.04
C PRO A 558 -15.64 -42.13 4.11
N ARG A 559 -14.46 -42.64 3.76
CA ARG A 559 -13.50 -43.24 4.70
C ARG A 559 -12.85 -42.22 5.63
N GLU A 560 -12.63 -41.00 5.14
CA GLU A 560 -11.94 -39.91 5.85
C GLU A 560 -12.96 -38.92 6.46
N ASP A 561 -13.98 -38.53 5.68
CA ASP A 561 -15.09 -37.70 6.13
C ASP A 561 -16.35 -38.02 5.30
N THR A 562 -17.47 -38.25 5.98
CA THR A 562 -18.77 -38.50 5.34
C THR A 562 -19.49 -37.22 4.90
N ASN A 563 -18.97 -36.04 5.24
CA ASN A 563 -19.46 -34.77 4.73
C ASN A 563 -19.19 -34.62 3.23
N VAL A 564 -20.20 -34.18 2.49
CA VAL A 564 -20.11 -33.94 1.05
C VAL A 564 -19.64 -32.51 0.81
N PHE A 565 -18.55 -32.32 0.07
CA PHE A 565 -17.98 -31.01 -0.26
C PHE A 565 -18.47 -30.53 -1.62
N ARG A 566 -18.85 -29.26 -1.71
CA ARG A 566 -19.24 -28.60 -2.95
C ARG A 566 -18.03 -27.96 -3.59
N ILE A 567 -17.82 -28.25 -4.87
CA ILE A 567 -16.77 -27.66 -5.68
C ILE A 567 -17.42 -27.00 -6.90
N ALA A 568 -17.20 -25.70 -7.07
CA ALA A 568 -17.54 -24.99 -8.29
C ALA A 568 -16.33 -25.02 -9.24
N GLN A 569 -16.47 -25.72 -10.35
CA GLN A 569 -15.50 -25.73 -11.42
C GLN A 569 -15.88 -24.69 -12.47
N LEU A 570 -14.93 -23.84 -12.83
CA LEU A 570 -15.17 -22.73 -13.74
C LEU A 570 -13.92 -22.42 -14.57
N TYR A 571 -14.11 -21.72 -15.68
CA TYR A 571 -13.02 -21.30 -16.56
C TYR A 571 -12.75 -19.81 -16.39
N ASN A 572 -11.47 -19.42 -16.45
CA ASN A 572 -11.06 -18.03 -16.48
C ASN A 572 -11.73 -17.32 -17.69
N PRO A 573 -12.66 -16.38 -17.46
CA PRO A 573 -13.38 -15.70 -18.53
C PRO A 573 -12.57 -14.59 -19.20
N LEU A 574 -11.42 -14.20 -18.64
CA LEU A 574 -10.61 -13.09 -19.13
C LEU A 574 -9.68 -13.52 -20.26
N GLN A 575 -9.27 -12.53 -21.06
CA GLN A 575 -8.19 -12.67 -22.05
C GLN A 575 -6.79 -12.56 -21.41
N ALA A 576 -6.72 -12.23 -20.12
CA ALA A 576 -5.51 -12.17 -19.29
C ALA A 576 -5.58 -13.26 -18.19
N PRO A 577 -4.44 -13.70 -17.62
CA PRO A 577 -4.47 -14.64 -16.52
C PRO A 577 -5.15 -14.02 -15.29
N LEU A 578 -5.87 -14.84 -14.54
CA LEU A 578 -6.18 -14.54 -13.15
C LEU A 578 -4.93 -14.85 -12.36
N LEU A 579 -4.32 -13.84 -11.76
CA LEU A 579 -3.16 -14.04 -10.90
C LEU A 579 -3.60 -14.71 -9.59
N SER A 580 -2.70 -15.44 -8.95
CA SER A 580 -3.00 -15.95 -7.61
C SER A 580 -3.37 -14.80 -6.67
N GLY A 581 -4.39 -15.01 -5.83
CA GLY A 581 -4.89 -13.98 -4.94
C GLY A 581 -6.11 -14.46 -4.14
N ALA A 582 -6.53 -13.66 -3.16
CA ALA A 582 -7.74 -13.92 -2.39
C ALA A 582 -9.00 -13.72 -3.25
N VAL A 583 -9.97 -14.60 -3.08
CA VAL A 583 -11.32 -14.49 -3.65
C VAL A 583 -12.36 -14.59 -2.56
N ASP A 584 -13.26 -13.61 -2.52
CA ASP A 584 -14.47 -13.67 -1.72
C ASP A 584 -15.58 -14.31 -2.54
N VAL A 585 -16.20 -15.36 -1.99
CA VAL A 585 -17.17 -16.17 -2.72
C VAL A 585 -18.57 -15.95 -2.15
N TYR A 586 -19.47 -15.51 -3.02
CA TYR A 586 -20.88 -15.30 -2.74
C TYR A 586 -21.72 -16.30 -3.53
N VAL A 587 -22.72 -16.89 -2.92
CA VAL A 587 -23.68 -17.79 -3.58
C VAL A 587 -25.08 -17.23 -3.38
N ASN A 588 -25.80 -16.96 -4.48
CA ASN A 588 -27.14 -16.37 -4.48
C ASN A 588 -27.25 -15.07 -3.64
N GLY A 589 -26.19 -14.27 -3.62
CA GLY A 589 -26.12 -12.99 -2.89
C GLY A 589 -25.60 -13.09 -1.45
N GLU A 590 -25.44 -14.29 -0.89
CA GLU A 590 -24.92 -14.50 0.46
C GLU A 590 -23.42 -14.80 0.44
N TYR A 591 -22.66 -14.18 1.34
CA TYR A 591 -21.24 -14.48 1.52
C TYR A 591 -21.06 -15.88 2.12
N ILE A 592 -20.24 -16.70 1.49
CA ILE A 592 -19.97 -18.07 1.94
C ILE A 592 -18.60 -18.17 2.62
N LEU A 593 -17.54 -17.76 1.92
CA LEU A 593 -16.15 -17.84 2.41
C LEU A 593 -15.20 -16.99 1.58
N SER A 594 -14.02 -16.73 2.14
CA SER A 594 -12.84 -16.27 1.42
C SER A 594 -11.87 -17.44 1.23
N THR A 595 -11.33 -17.59 0.03
CA THR A 595 -10.28 -18.59 -0.28
C THR A 595 -9.23 -17.96 -1.19
N ASN A 596 -8.21 -18.72 -1.57
CA ASN A 596 -7.20 -18.29 -2.52
C ASN A 596 -7.35 -19.06 -3.83
N ILE A 597 -7.24 -18.36 -4.95
CA ILE A 597 -7.09 -18.98 -6.26
C ILE A 597 -5.61 -19.05 -6.65
N PRO A 598 -5.19 -20.10 -7.39
CA PRO A 598 -3.89 -20.12 -8.03
C PRO A 598 -3.84 -19.15 -9.22
N THR A 599 -2.67 -18.98 -9.83
CA THR A 599 -2.59 -18.30 -11.13
C THR A 599 -3.23 -19.18 -12.21
N VAL A 600 -4.27 -18.70 -12.87
CA VAL A 600 -5.03 -19.42 -13.91
C VAL A 600 -4.85 -18.71 -15.25
N PRO A 601 -4.29 -19.36 -16.28
CA PRO A 601 -4.10 -18.74 -17.60
C PRO A 601 -5.45 -18.38 -18.25
N PRO A 602 -5.46 -17.54 -19.29
CA PRO A 602 -6.67 -17.27 -20.08
C PRO A 602 -7.33 -18.58 -20.52
N LYS A 603 -8.65 -18.71 -20.35
CA LYS A 603 -9.42 -19.94 -20.61
C LYS A 603 -8.99 -21.18 -19.81
N GLY A 604 -8.08 -21.03 -18.85
CA GLY A 604 -7.70 -22.10 -17.92
C GLY A 604 -8.84 -22.45 -16.97
N GLN A 605 -8.85 -23.70 -16.49
CA GLN A 605 -9.83 -24.18 -15.52
C GLN A 605 -9.36 -23.89 -14.09
N MET A 606 -10.30 -23.60 -13.19
CA MET A 606 -10.07 -23.52 -11.76
C MET A 606 -11.22 -24.13 -10.96
N GLU A 607 -10.93 -24.44 -9.70
CA GLU A 607 -11.91 -24.99 -8.76
C GLU A 607 -12.00 -24.11 -7.51
N LEU A 608 -13.23 -23.82 -7.09
CA LEU A 608 -13.54 -23.12 -5.85
C LEU A 608 -14.28 -24.08 -4.91
N GLY A 609 -13.69 -24.37 -3.76
CA GLY A 609 -14.40 -25.07 -2.69
C GLY A 609 -15.44 -24.16 -2.04
N LEU A 610 -16.68 -24.63 -1.89
CA LEU A 610 -17.83 -23.88 -1.35
C LEU A 610 -18.32 -24.44 -0.01
N GLY A 611 -17.46 -25.20 0.67
CA GLY A 611 -17.78 -25.87 1.94
C GLY A 611 -18.67 -27.10 1.78
N VAL A 612 -19.27 -27.52 2.89
CA VAL A 612 -20.05 -28.76 3.00
C VAL A 612 -21.50 -28.55 2.56
N GLU A 613 -22.04 -29.49 1.77
CA GLU A 613 -23.47 -29.58 1.46
C GLU A 613 -24.18 -30.47 2.50
N GLN A 614 -24.91 -29.85 3.41
CA GLN A 614 -25.59 -30.57 4.49
C GLN A 614 -26.82 -31.35 4.03
N ALA A 615 -27.38 -31.01 2.87
CA ALA A 615 -28.55 -31.70 2.31
C ALA A 615 -28.21 -33.09 1.76
N ILE A 616 -26.96 -33.36 1.37
CA ILE A 616 -26.54 -34.68 0.90
C ILE A 616 -25.94 -35.43 2.09
N LYS A 617 -26.56 -36.55 2.47
CA LYS A 617 -26.11 -37.39 3.59
C LYS A 617 -25.47 -38.66 3.05
N VAL A 618 -24.29 -38.97 3.56
CA VAL A 618 -23.53 -40.17 3.19
C VAL A 618 -23.27 -41.01 4.44
N ALA A 619 -23.48 -42.31 4.32
CA ALA A 619 -23.11 -43.28 5.34
C ALA A 619 -22.24 -44.37 4.71
N ARG A 620 -21.10 -44.67 5.33
CA ARG A 620 -20.19 -45.75 4.93
C ARG A 620 -20.24 -46.85 6.00
N ASN A 621 -20.59 -48.06 5.59
CA ASN A 621 -20.57 -49.26 6.42
C ASN A 621 -19.61 -50.27 5.82
N VAL A 622 -18.79 -50.91 6.66
CA VAL A 622 -17.89 -51.97 6.23
C VAL A 622 -18.21 -53.23 7.01
N THR A 623 -18.26 -54.36 6.31
CA THR A 623 -18.44 -55.68 6.91
C THR A 623 -17.31 -56.60 6.48
N ASP A 624 -16.73 -57.30 7.45
CA ASP A 624 -15.58 -58.16 7.23
C ASP A 624 -15.93 -59.61 7.58
N GLN A 625 -15.49 -60.55 6.74
CA GLN A 625 -15.65 -61.99 6.95
C GLN A 625 -14.33 -62.70 6.68
N GLU A 626 -13.84 -63.44 7.69
CA GLU A 626 -12.65 -64.27 7.55
C GLU A 626 -13.05 -65.70 7.20
N VAL A 627 -12.60 -66.16 6.02
CA VAL A 627 -12.87 -67.52 5.53
C VAL A 627 -11.53 -68.24 5.38
N ARG A 628 -11.43 -69.43 5.97
CA ARG A 628 -10.28 -70.31 5.75
C ARG A 628 -10.54 -71.15 4.51
N SER A 629 -9.66 -71.08 3.51
CA SER A 629 -9.79 -71.91 2.31
C SER A 629 -9.45 -73.37 2.67
N SER A 630 -10.44 -74.25 2.72
CA SER A 630 -10.25 -75.67 3.08
C SER A 630 -9.95 -76.60 1.89
N GLN A 631 -9.84 -76.06 0.67
CA GLN A 631 -9.80 -76.82 -0.59
C GLN A 631 -8.47 -76.74 -1.38
N SER A 632 -7.39 -76.19 -0.83
CA SER A 632 -6.08 -76.07 -1.53
C SER A 632 -4.94 -76.72 -0.72
N LEU A 633 -3.90 -77.20 -1.42
CA LEU A 633 -2.70 -77.83 -0.82
C LEU A 633 -1.94 -76.90 0.14
N VAL A 634 -2.17 -75.58 0.05
CA VAL A 634 -1.65 -74.55 0.95
C VAL A 634 -2.84 -73.85 1.61
N SER A 635 -2.88 -73.84 2.95
CA SER A 635 -3.93 -73.12 3.68
C SER A 635 -3.67 -71.61 3.60
N LEU A 636 -4.63 -70.88 3.04
CA LEU A 636 -4.65 -69.42 2.98
C LEU A 636 -5.76 -68.88 3.90
N ASN A 637 -5.50 -67.74 4.53
CA ASN A 637 -6.52 -66.94 5.19
C ASN A 637 -7.07 -65.92 4.17
N GLU A 638 -8.37 -65.98 3.89
CA GLU A 638 -9.07 -65.04 3.02
C GLU A 638 -9.92 -64.09 3.87
N MET A 639 -9.56 -62.81 3.89
CA MET A 639 -10.34 -61.75 4.55
C MET A 639 -11.16 -61.04 3.49
N ARG A 640 -12.48 -61.21 3.53
CA ARG A 640 -13.41 -60.53 2.61
C ARG A 640 -13.93 -59.27 3.27
N HIS A 641 -13.75 -58.14 2.59
CA HIS A 641 -14.25 -56.85 3.00
C HIS A 641 -15.32 -56.40 2.02
N THR A 642 -16.49 -56.01 2.53
CA THR A 642 -17.57 -55.42 1.75
C THR A 642 -17.83 -54.01 2.25
N ILE A 643 -17.59 -53.03 1.38
CA ILE A 643 -17.87 -51.62 1.61
C ILE A 643 -19.27 -51.33 1.04
N ALA A 644 -20.17 -50.78 1.86
CA ALA A 644 -21.48 -50.32 1.47
C ALA A 644 -21.64 -48.82 1.79
N ILE A 645 -21.89 -48.01 0.76
CA ILE A 645 -22.05 -46.57 0.86
C ILE A 645 -23.48 -46.19 0.47
N ASN A 646 -24.22 -45.59 1.39
CA ASN A 646 -25.56 -45.07 1.16
C ASN A 646 -25.49 -43.56 0.99
N ILE A 647 -26.09 -43.03 -0.07
CA ILE A 647 -26.06 -41.61 -0.41
C ILE A 647 -27.49 -41.12 -0.61
N ALA A 648 -27.95 -40.26 0.29
CA ALA A 648 -29.27 -39.65 0.23
C ALA A 648 -29.13 -38.18 -0.21
N ASN A 649 -29.65 -37.86 -1.40
CA ASN A 649 -29.69 -36.48 -1.91
C ASN A 649 -31.02 -35.82 -1.48
N ARG A 650 -30.97 -34.90 -0.51
CA ARG A 650 -32.16 -34.16 -0.06
C ARG A 650 -32.35 -32.81 -0.77
N LEU A 651 -31.54 -32.51 -1.79
CA LEU A 651 -31.75 -31.33 -2.63
C LEU A 651 -33.00 -31.54 -3.52
N PRO A 652 -33.66 -30.46 -3.97
CA PRO A 652 -34.77 -30.56 -4.92
C PRO A 652 -34.31 -30.91 -6.35
N LYS A 653 -32.99 -30.91 -6.61
CA LYS A 653 -32.39 -31.15 -7.93
C LYS A 653 -31.45 -32.35 -7.93
N GLU A 654 -31.20 -32.89 -9.11
CA GLU A 654 -30.17 -33.92 -9.33
C GLU A 654 -28.79 -33.39 -8.93
N ALA A 655 -28.00 -34.23 -8.24
CA ALA A 655 -26.63 -33.95 -7.86
C ALA A 655 -25.68 -34.95 -8.53
N GLN A 656 -24.62 -34.45 -9.16
CA GLN A 656 -23.50 -35.27 -9.63
C GLN A 656 -22.50 -35.45 -8.48
N ILE A 657 -22.40 -36.66 -7.95
CA ILE A 657 -21.62 -36.98 -6.76
C ILE A 657 -20.44 -37.86 -7.15
N GLU A 658 -19.23 -37.39 -6.85
CA GLU A 658 -17.99 -38.15 -6.94
C GLU A 658 -17.66 -38.72 -5.56
N VAL A 659 -17.57 -40.05 -5.48
CA VAL A 659 -17.26 -40.78 -4.25
C VAL A 659 -15.89 -41.40 -4.41
N ARG A 660 -14.93 -40.98 -3.58
CA ARG A 660 -13.55 -41.47 -3.63
C ARG A 660 -13.31 -42.49 -2.52
N GLU A 661 -12.69 -43.60 -2.86
CA GLU A 661 -12.37 -44.69 -1.95
C GLU A 661 -10.97 -45.25 -2.27
N ARG A 662 -10.40 -46.00 -1.34
CA ARG A 662 -9.12 -46.70 -1.58
C ARG A 662 -9.21 -48.17 -1.20
N ILE A 663 -8.39 -48.98 -1.86
CA ILE A 663 -8.18 -50.39 -1.54
C ILE A 663 -6.73 -50.54 -1.07
N PRO A 664 -6.46 -51.35 -0.03
CA PRO A 664 -5.08 -51.62 0.40
C PRO A 664 -4.26 -52.22 -0.74
N LEU A 665 -2.98 -51.84 -0.79
CA LEU A 665 -2.01 -52.44 -1.70
C LEU A 665 -0.93 -53.19 -0.90
N PRO A 666 -0.49 -54.36 -1.38
CA PRO A 666 0.62 -55.06 -0.76
C PRO A 666 1.90 -54.25 -0.91
N GLN A 667 2.73 -54.23 0.14
CA GLN A 667 4.08 -53.67 0.06
C GLN A 667 4.96 -54.55 -0.85
N ASP A 668 5.95 -53.94 -1.51
CA ASP A 668 6.92 -54.68 -2.33
C ASP A 668 7.57 -55.84 -1.54
N GLY A 669 7.44 -57.05 -2.08
CA GLY A 669 7.96 -58.29 -1.48
C GLY A 669 7.06 -58.93 -0.41
N ALA A 670 5.90 -58.34 -0.09
CA ALA A 670 4.94 -58.94 0.83
C ALA A 670 4.26 -60.17 0.21
N LYS A 671 4.10 -61.24 1.01
CA LYS A 671 3.34 -62.45 0.63
C LYS A 671 1.84 -62.26 0.84
N VAL A 672 1.30 -61.18 0.29
CA VAL A 672 -0.10 -60.78 0.42
C VAL A 672 -0.63 -60.47 -0.97
N ASP A 673 -1.80 -61.02 -1.31
CA ASP A 673 -2.49 -60.75 -2.56
C ASP A 673 -3.82 -60.05 -2.28
N VAL A 674 -4.11 -58.99 -3.03
CA VAL A 674 -5.34 -58.20 -2.86
C VAL A 674 -6.15 -58.25 -4.16
N GLU A 675 -7.30 -58.89 -4.09
CA GLU A 675 -8.20 -59.08 -5.24
C GLU A 675 -9.46 -58.21 -5.07
N ILE A 676 -9.84 -57.50 -6.13
CA ILE A 676 -11.10 -56.77 -6.17
C ILE A 676 -12.22 -57.75 -6.55
N GLY A 677 -13.26 -57.78 -5.72
CA GLY A 677 -14.46 -58.59 -5.92
C GLY A 677 -15.53 -57.84 -6.73
N ASN A 678 -16.79 -58.02 -6.35
CA ASN A 678 -17.89 -57.36 -7.01
C ASN A 678 -17.95 -55.87 -6.65
N VAL A 679 -18.18 -55.03 -7.66
CA VAL A 679 -18.33 -53.58 -7.48
C VAL A 679 -19.57 -53.13 -8.24
N SER A 680 -20.45 -52.39 -7.58
CA SER A 680 -21.71 -51.93 -8.16
C SER A 680 -22.11 -50.57 -7.60
N PRO A 681 -22.36 -49.56 -8.45
CA PRO A 681 -22.02 -49.48 -9.86
C PRO A 681 -20.51 -49.61 -10.12
N ASN A 682 -20.10 -49.81 -11.37
CA ASN A 682 -18.67 -49.84 -11.70
C ASN A 682 -17.99 -48.53 -11.30
N TRP A 683 -16.85 -48.63 -10.62
CA TRP A 683 -15.93 -47.52 -10.36
C TRP A 683 -14.80 -47.46 -11.39
N GLU A 684 -14.03 -46.38 -11.36
CA GLU A 684 -12.80 -46.24 -12.14
C GLU A 684 -11.59 -45.96 -11.24
N LYS A 685 -10.38 -46.27 -11.74
CA LYS A 685 -9.13 -46.04 -11.00
C LYS A 685 -8.90 -44.53 -10.83
N TYR A 686 -8.45 -44.12 -9.65
CA TYR A 686 -8.20 -42.74 -9.29
C TYR A 686 -6.85 -42.60 -8.58
N GLU A 687 -5.97 -41.76 -9.13
CA GLU A 687 -4.57 -41.64 -8.67
C GLU A 687 -4.28 -40.32 -7.93
N GLN A 688 -5.27 -39.43 -7.82
CA GLN A 688 -5.12 -38.13 -7.14
C GLN A 688 -4.00 -37.25 -7.70
N ASN A 689 -3.77 -37.32 -9.02
CA ASN A 689 -2.71 -36.58 -9.72
C ASN A 689 -2.90 -35.05 -9.64
N GLU A 690 -4.12 -34.58 -9.36
CA GLU A 690 -4.41 -33.16 -9.17
C GLU A 690 -3.97 -32.60 -7.81
N ARG A 691 -3.50 -33.45 -6.88
CA ARG A 691 -2.94 -33.03 -5.59
C ARG A 691 -1.45 -33.29 -5.55
N SER A 692 -0.77 -32.64 -4.60
CA SER A 692 0.67 -32.78 -4.36
C SER A 692 1.10 -34.17 -3.86
N ALA A 693 0.17 -35.02 -3.43
CA ALA A 693 0.42 -36.38 -2.99
C ALA A 693 -0.49 -37.35 -3.77
N PRO A 694 0.03 -38.01 -4.83
CA PRO A 694 -0.72 -39.03 -5.55
C PRO A 694 -0.97 -40.24 -4.63
N ILE A 695 -2.05 -40.97 -4.90
CA ILE A 695 -2.40 -42.18 -4.17
C ILE A 695 -2.31 -43.39 -5.09
N GLN A 696 -1.83 -44.51 -4.55
CA GLN A 696 -1.93 -45.80 -5.21
C GLN A 696 -3.11 -46.57 -4.62
N GLY A 697 -3.83 -47.33 -5.45
CA GLY A 697 -5.00 -48.11 -5.01
C GLY A 697 -6.28 -47.28 -4.80
N GLY A 698 -6.31 -46.03 -5.28
CA GLY A 698 -7.51 -45.20 -5.26
C GLY A 698 -8.50 -45.55 -6.37
N TYR A 699 -9.78 -45.42 -6.06
CA TYR A 699 -10.91 -45.62 -6.97
C TYR A 699 -11.95 -44.52 -6.76
N ARG A 700 -12.77 -44.25 -7.78
CA ARG A 700 -13.89 -43.32 -7.67
C ARG A 700 -15.14 -43.80 -8.39
N TRP A 701 -16.30 -43.50 -7.80
CA TRP A 701 -17.59 -43.54 -8.47
C TRP A 701 -17.97 -42.14 -8.92
N GLN A 702 -18.56 -42.02 -10.11
CA GLN A 702 -19.21 -40.81 -10.58
C GLN A 702 -20.68 -41.13 -10.86
N ILE A 703 -21.56 -40.66 -9.98
CA ILE A 703 -22.97 -41.03 -9.98
C ILE A 703 -23.87 -39.79 -10.03
N LYS A 704 -25.05 -39.97 -10.64
CA LYS A 704 -26.12 -38.97 -10.62
C LYS A 704 -27.19 -39.44 -9.63
N VAL A 705 -27.48 -38.62 -8.63
CA VAL A 705 -28.51 -38.92 -7.64
C VAL A 705 -29.64 -37.91 -7.80
N PRO A 706 -30.83 -38.31 -8.28
CA PRO A 706 -31.97 -37.41 -8.39
C PRO A 706 -32.34 -36.78 -7.05
N GLY A 707 -32.98 -35.62 -7.08
CA GLY A 707 -33.42 -34.92 -5.88
C GLY A 707 -34.44 -35.75 -5.08
N GLY A 708 -34.27 -35.79 -3.76
CA GLY A 708 -35.11 -36.56 -2.84
C GLY A 708 -34.90 -38.08 -2.86
N GLN A 709 -33.94 -38.60 -3.63
CA GLN A 709 -33.67 -40.04 -3.75
C GLN A 709 -32.42 -40.49 -3.00
N GLU A 710 -32.30 -41.81 -2.83
CA GLU A 710 -31.15 -42.47 -2.24
C GLU A 710 -30.61 -43.52 -3.21
N ILE A 711 -29.28 -43.65 -3.26
CA ILE A 711 -28.59 -44.70 -4.00
C ILE A 711 -27.60 -45.43 -3.08
N LYS A 712 -27.35 -46.71 -3.40
CA LYS A 712 -26.37 -47.54 -2.70
C LYS A 712 -25.24 -47.89 -3.64
N LEU A 713 -24.01 -47.75 -3.14
CA LEU A 713 -22.79 -48.20 -3.80
C LEU A 713 -22.19 -49.32 -2.97
N SER A 714 -21.64 -50.33 -3.63
CA SER A 714 -20.96 -51.45 -2.99
C SER A 714 -19.65 -51.77 -3.69
N ALA A 715 -18.60 -52.02 -2.92
CA ALA A 715 -17.36 -52.59 -3.41
C ALA A 715 -16.91 -53.73 -2.49
N GLU A 716 -16.48 -54.82 -3.08
CA GLU A 716 -15.86 -55.94 -2.37
C GLU A 716 -14.39 -56.04 -2.72
N TYR A 717 -13.56 -56.37 -1.74
CA TYR A 717 -12.17 -56.76 -1.97
C TYR A 717 -11.77 -57.84 -0.99
N LYS A 718 -10.75 -58.61 -1.36
CA LYS A 718 -10.29 -59.79 -0.62
C LYS A 718 -8.79 -59.68 -0.41
N ILE A 719 -8.37 -59.88 0.83
CA ILE A 719 -6.96 -59.98 1.19
C ILE A 719 -6.64 -61.45 1.43
N LYS A 720 -5.73 -62.02 0.65
CA LYS A 720 -5.23 -63.39 0.81
C LYS A 720 -3.85 -63.35 1.45
N THR A 721 -3.71 -64.06 2.56
CA THR A 721 -2.45 -64.21 3.30
C THR A 721 -2.16 -65.69 3.58
N PHE A 722 -0.88 -66.04 3.77
CA PHE A 722 -0.51 -67.35 4.27
C PHE A 722 -0.87 -67.47 5.76
N VAL A 723 -1.18 -68.69 6.22
CA VAL A 723 -1.61 -68.93 7.62
C VAL A 723 -0.55 -68.55 8.67
N ASP A 724 0.73 -68.53 8.29
CA ASP A 724 1.86 -68.13 9.14
C ASP A 724 2.14 -66.62 9.11
N SER A 725 1.40 -65.85 8.31
CA SER A 725 1.58 -64.42 8.12
C SER A 725 0.47 -63.62 8.82
N GLU A 726 0.85 -62.51 9.45
CA GLU A 726 -0.08 -61.60 10.12
C GLU A 726 -0.04 -60.22 9.44
N VAL A 727 -1.20 -59.59 9.28
CA VAL A 727 -1.30 -58.21 8.80
C VAL A 727 -0.93 -57.27 9.94
N ILE A 728 0.19 -56.56 9.81
CA ILE A 728 0.74 -55.65 10.82
C ILE A 728 0.58 -54.21 10.32
N GLY A 729 -0.16 -53.38 11.05
CA GLY A 729 -0.42 -51.99 10.68
C GLY A 729 -1.51 -51.88 9.60
N GLY A 730 -2.61 -51.22 9.94
CA GLY A 730 -3.90 -51.37 9.28
C GLY A 730 -4.79 -52.25 10.14
N ASN A 731 -5.96 -51.74 10.51
CA ASN A 731 -6.85 -52.48 11.40
C ASN A 731 -7.39 -53.69 10.62
N ARG A 732 -7.23 -54.88 11.20
CA ARG A 732 -7.76 -56.16 10.67
C ARG A 732 -9.29 -56.14 10.49
N ARG A 733 -9.95 -55.08 10.98
CA ARG A 733 -11.39 -54.79 10.95
C ARG A 733 -11.74 -53.40 10.38
N GLU A 734 -10.84 -52.71 9.64
CA GLU A 734 -11.14 -51.41 8.97
C GLU A 734 -11.44 -51.49 7.48
#